data_AF-A0A3S8U4P5-F1
#
_entry.id   AF-A0A3S8U4P5-F1
#
_cell.length_a   1.000
_cell.length_b   1.000
_cell.length_c   1.000
_cell.angle_alpha   90.00
_cell.angle_beta   90.00
_cell.angle_gamma   90.00
#
_symmetry.space_group_name_H-M   'P 1'
#
loop_
_entity.id
_entity.type
_entity.pdbx_description
1 polymer ?
#
loop_
_entity_poly.entity_id
_entity_poly.type
_entity_poly.pdbx_seq_one_letter_code
_entity_poly.pdbx_strand_id
1 'polypeptide(L)'
;MHTDSALSSRSVIQTESLADETGLVRRLVAEAALDAPARAKITASGADLVTRIRASAKPGLMEVFLAEYGLSTDEGIALMCLAEALLRVPDAETMDALIEDKIAPSDWGRHLGKSASSLVNASTWALMLTGKVLDDAEGGITRHLRAAVKRLGEPVIRTAVSRAMKEMGRNFVLGETIDKAMDRAQDLEAKGYTYSYDMLGEAARTEADARRYHLSYSRAITAIARAAKGNDIRTNPGISVKLSALHPRYEVAKRARVMEELVPRVRALASLAKAAGLGFNIDAEEADRLALSLEVIEATLSDPALKGWDGFGVVVQAYGRRAGAVIDWLHALATRLDRKIMIRLVKGAYWDAEVKRAQVLGLTSFPVFTRKQATDVSYIANARKLLTLTDRIYPQFATHNAHTVAAVLHLAGEIGVTPLDYEFQRLHGMGERLHDIVLTDQSTRCRIYAPVGAHRDLLAYLVRRLLENGANSSFVNQIVDEDVPPATVAACPLTMVEGLTAIPSPALATGPGLFAPRRNSKGWDVTDASDLMAIEAARSAHAEVTFDAAPRLAGRFVGGLQQTVLNPATGALVGHVLTAAQPDVDTALRLAEPWSAAAPDRATVLNRAADRLEADHGRIFALLAREAGKTLADAIAELREAVDFLRYYAAGATALANPARGTFACISPWNFPLAIFCGQIGAALAAGNAVLAKPAEQTPLIATLAIDHLHAAGVPKTALQLLPGDGSIGAALTRDSRVNGVAFTGSTATAQAIRRSMADHLDPTAPLIAETGGLNAMLVDSTALPEQAVRDILASSFQSAGQRCSALRCLYVQEDVADTVTEMLFGAMDDLALGDPWHLATDVGPVIDAEAQAGIRSYIDAARSEGRILKELAAPGQGTFIAPTVLSVGGIADMPREIFGPVLHIATFKAQQIDAVVEAINATGYGLTFGLHSRIDDRVQRIVDGLHMGNTYVNRNQIGAVVGSQPFGGEGLSGTGPKAGGPHYLGRFTIAPTPEAAPSDATTTVKDIAMALAAPQPALAPVVCDLPGPTGESNRLMLTPRAPLLCLGPGREAALEQAAEVRRLGGHAVEAPGLAPEALATLHGFSGALWWGDTDAGRAYARSLASRAGAILPLIGAPDTGHVSLERHLCIDTTASGGNAQLLAAVADA
;
A
#
# COMPACT_ATOMS: atom_id res chain seq x y z
N MET A 1 -21.07 39.19 -8.83
CA MET A 1 -21.66 37.86 -9.10
C MET A 1 -20.66 36.86 -9.67
N HIS A 2 -19.96 37.12 -10.79
CA HIS A 2 -18.99 36.14 -11.33
C HIS A 2 -17.73 35.89 -10.46
N THR A 3 -17.24 36.89 -9.72
CA THR A 3 -16.12 36.73 -8.78
C THR A 3 -16.46 35.87 -7.57
N ASP A 4 -17.69 35.99 -7.04
CA ASP A 4 -18.16 35.16 -5.91
C ASP A 4 -18.34 33.69 -6.31
N SER A 5 -18.80 33.43 -7.54
CA SER A 5 -18.95 32.06 -8.06
C SER A 5 -17.60 31.37 -8.26
N ALA A 6 -16.57 32.07 -8.76
CA ALA A 6 -15.25 31.48 -9.00
C ALA A 6 -14.49 31.16 -7.69
N LEU A 7 -14.63 32.03 -6.68
CA LEU A 7 -14.09 31.80 -5.34
C LEU A 7 -14.79 30.62 -4.65
N SER A 8 -16.11 30.51 -4.82
CA SER A 8 -16.91 29.37 -4.34
C SER A 8 -16.46 28.05 -4.99
N SER A 9 -16.32 28.00 -6.32
CA SER A 9 -15.85 26.79 -7.02
C SER A 9 -14.43 26.37 -6.63
N ARG A 10 -13.51 27.33 -6.44
CA ARG A 10 -12.13 27.03 -6.01
C ARG A 10 -12.12 26.41 -4.61
N SER A 11 -12.95 26.92 -3.70
CA SER A 11 -13.12 26.34 -2.37
C SER A 11 -13.56 24.88 -2.45
N VAL A 12 -14.64 24.58 -3.19
CA VAL A 12 -15.16 23.21 -3.37
C VAL A 12 -14.06 22.27 -3.89
N ILE A 13 -13.27 22.71 -4.87
CA ILE A 13 -12.19 21.89 -5.43
C ILE A 13 -11.12 21.55 -4.38
N GLN A 14 -10.80 22.50 -3.52
CA GLN A 14 -9.73 22.39 -2.53
C GLN A 14 -10.15 21.70 -1.23
N THR A 15 -11.42 21.77 -0.84
CA THR A 15 -11.89 21.37 0.50
C THR A 15 -13.01 20.34 0.51
N GLU A 16 -13.65 20.05 -0.62
CA GLU A 16 -14.81 19.14 -0.68
C GLU A 16 -14.50 17.87 -1.49
N SER A 17 -13.29 17.32 -1.33
CA SER A 17 -12.93 16.05 -1.96
C SER A 17 -13.87 14.90 -1.54
N LEU A 18 -14.30 14.88 -0.28
CA LEU A 18 -15.14 13.82 0.31
C LEU A 18 -16.64 14.21 0.44
N ALA A 19 -17.14 15.12 -0.41
CA ALA A 19 -18.53 15.61 -0.37
C ALA A 19 -19.57 14.48 -0.30
N ASP A 20 -20.70 14.71 0.38
CA ASP A 20 -21.78 13.73 0.49
C ASP A 20 -22.30 13.29 -0.89
N GLU A 21 -22.16 11.99 -1.16
CA GLU A 21 -22.53 11.38 -2.44
C GLU A 21 -24.03 11.48 -2.69
N THR A 22 -24.85 11.24 -1.67
CA THR A 22 -26.31 11.17 -1.83
C THR A 22 -26.88 12.52 -2.24
N GLY A 23 -26.52 13.57 -1.49
CA GLY A 23 -26.93 14.94 -1.78
C GLY A 23 -26.40 15.43 -3.12
N LEU A 24 -25.15 15.11 -3.45
CA LEU A 24 -24.54 15.50 -4.73
C LEU A 24 -25.24 14.84 -5.92
N VAL A 25 -25.48 13.53 -5.88
CA VAL A 25 -26.11 12.82 -6.99
C VAL A 25 -27.54 13.30 -7.22
N ARG A 26 -28.31 13.58 -6.16
CA ARG A 26 -29.66 14.18 -6.28
C ARG A 26 -29.63 15.55 -6.96
N ARG A 27 -28.64 16.40 -6.63
CA ARG A 27 -28.43 17.68 -7.33
C ARG A 27 -28.09 17.46 -8.80
N LEU A 28 -27.19 16.53 -9.12
CA LEU A 28 -26.81 16.21 -10.50
C LEU A 28 -27.99 15.67 -11.33
N VAL A 29 -28.87 14.86 -10.75
CA VAL A 29 -30.12 14.43 -11.42
C VAL A 29 -31.00 15.65 -11.76
N ALA A 30 -31.14 16.59 -10.82
CA ALA A 30 -31.89 17.82 -11.05
C ALA A 30 -31.23 18.73 -12.10
N GLU A 31 -29.90 18.87 -12.07
CA GLU A 31 -29.11 19.66 -13.03
C GLU A 31 -29.14 19.06 -14.43
N ALA A 32 -29.20 17.73 -14.57
CA ALA A 32 -29.40 17.08 -15.85
C ALA A 32 -30.75 17.46 -16.47
N ALA A 33 -31.78 17.75 -15.65
CA ALA A 33 -33.10 18.28 -16.03
C ALA A 33 -33.73 17.58 -17.27
N LEU A 34 -33.65 16.25 -17.29
CA LEU A 34 -34.30 15.40 -18.28
C LEU A 34 -35.57 14.81 -17.68
N ASP A 35 -36.73 15.11 -18.28
CA ASP A 35 -38.02 14.53 -17.88
C ASP A 35 -38.19 13.08 -18.39
N ALA A 36 -39.28 12.41 -17.97
CA ALA A 36 -39.50 11.01 -18.34
C ALA A 36 -39.61 10.78 -19.86
N PRO A 37 -40.31 11.61 -20.65
CA PRO A 37 -40.30 11.51 -22.11
C PRO A 37 -38.91 11.67 -22.74
N ALA A 38 -38.12 12.65 -22.30
CA ALA A 38 -36.76 12.85 -22.80
C ALA A 38 -35.87 11.63 -22.50
N ARG A 39 -35.93 11.12 -21.27
CA ARG A 39 -35.21 9.91 -20.86
C ARG A 39 -35.59 8.70 -21.72
N ALA A 40 -36.89 8.47 -21.96
CA ALA A 40 -37.36 7.38 -22.81
C ALA A 40 -36.85 7.50 -24.26
N LYS A 41 -36.85 8.72 -24.82
CA LYS A 41 -36.31 8.97 -26.16
C LYS A 41 -34.80 8.72 -26.25
N ILE A 42 -34.05 9.13 -25.22
CA ILE A 42 -32.61 8.89 -25.12
C ILE A 42 -32.33 7.38 -25.04
N THR A 43 -33.02 6.66 -24.17
CA THR A 43 -32.92 5.18 -24.06
C THR A 43 -33.18 4.50 -25.39
N ALA A 44 -34.27 4.87 -26.08
CA ALA A 44 -34.62 4.30 -27.38
C ALA A 44 -33.54 4.58 -28.44
N SER A 45 -33.01 5.80 -28.47
CA SER A 45 -31.94 6.19 -29.40
C SER A 45 -30.63 5.44 -29.10
N GLY A 46 -30.29 5.27 -27.82
CA GLY A 46 -29.14 4.47 -27.40
C GLY A 46 -29.30 2.99 -27.75
N ALA A 47 -30.49 2.42 -27.59
CA ALA A 47 -30.80 1.04 -27.96
C ALA A 47 -30.74 0.81 -29.48
N ASP A 48 -31.17 1.80 -30.29
CA ASP A 48 -30.99 1.77 -31.75
C ASP A 48 -29.52 1.75 -32.14
N LEU A 49 -28.69 2.60 -31.53
CA LEU A 49 -27.24 2.59 -31.74
C LEU A 49 -26.64 1.21 -31.42
N VAL A 50 -26.99 0.61 -30.28
CA VAL A 50 -26.55 -0.75 -29.90
C VAL A 50 -26.98 -1.79 -30.94
N THR A 51 -28.24 -1.74 -31.38
CA THR A 51 -28.79 -2.66 -32.39
C THR A 51 -28.01 -2.57 -33.71
N ARG A 52 -27.72 -1.35 -34.16
CA ARG A 52 -26.96 -1.10 -35.40
C ARG A 52 -25.50 -1.51 -35.30
N ILE A 53 -24.89 -1.34 -34.13
CA ILE A 53 -23.53 -1.83 -33.88
C ILE A 53 -23.49 -3.36 -34.01
N ARG A 54 -24.42 -4.07 -33.36
CA ARG A 54 -24.53 -5.54 -33.43
C ARG A 54 -24.85 -6.06 -34.84
N ALA A 55 -25.64 -5.32 -35.62
CA ALA A 55 -25.98 -5.71 -36.99
C ALA A 55 -24.82 -5.56 -38.00
N SER A 56 -23.70 -4.94 -37.62
CA SER A 56 -22.56 -4.75 -38.51
C SER A 56 -21.68 -6.00 -38.61
N ALA A 57 -21.42 -6.48 -39.83
CA ALA A 57 -20.91 -7.84 -40.11
C ALA A 57 -19.45 -8.15 -39.68
N LYS A 58 -18.75 -7.27 -38.94
CA LYS A 58 -17.37 -7.49 -38.48
C LYS A 58 -17.10 -6.80 -37.13
N PRO A 59 -17.30 -7.48 -35.99
CA PRO A 59 -16.86 -6.97 -34.69
C PRO A 59 -15.34 -6.76 -34.69
N GLY A 60 -14.86 -5.75 -33.96
CA GLY A 60 -13.43 -5.47 -33.84
C GLY A 60 -12.69 -6.61 -33.15
N LEU A 61 -11.42 -6.85 -33.51
CA LEU A 61 -10.61 -7.93 -32.92
C LEU A 61 -10.60 -7.87 -31.38
N MET A 62 -10.55 -6.66 -30.81
CA MET A 62 -10.55 -6.43 -29.37
C MET A 62 -11.90 -6.73 -28.71
N GLU A 63 -13.00 -6.37 -29.37
CA GLU A 63 -14.36 -6.58 -28.87
C GLU A 63 -14.66 -8.09 -28.80
N VAL A 64 -14.25 -8.84 -29.83
CA VAL A 64 -14.32 -10.32 -29.84
C VAL A 64 -13.40 -10.92 -28.77
N PHE A 65 -12.20 -10.38 -28.61
CA PHE A 65 -11.24 -10.85 -27.62
C PHE A 65 -11.77 -10.67 -26.19
N LEU A 66 -12.28 -9.49 -25.84
CA LEU A 66 -12.84 -9.19 -24.53
C LEU A 66 -14.12 -9.99 -24.25
N ALA A 67 -14.97 -10.21 -25.26
CA ALA A 67 -16.18 -11.03 -25.14
C ALA A 67 -15.85 -12.51 -24.85
N GLU A 68 -14.87 -13.07 -25.55
CA GLU A 68 -14.52 -14.49 -25.45
C GLU A 68 -13.80 -14.81 -24.15
N TYR A 69 -12.88 -13.93 -23.72
CA TYR A 69 -12.02 -14.20 -22.57
C TYR A 69 -12.50 -13.54 -21.29
N GLY A 70 -13.19 -12.39 -21.32
CA GLY A 70 -13.63 -11.65 -20.13
C GLY A 70 -12.47 -11.27 -19.19
N LEU A 71 -12.16 -9.98 -18.99
CA LEU A 71 -10.99 -9.61 -18.17
C LEU A 71 -11.12 -9.90 -16.66
N SER A 72 -12.30 -10.33 -16.21
CA SER A 72 -12.51 -10.79 -14.84
C SER A 72 -12.33 -12.31 -14.67
N THR A 73 -12.02 -13.04 -15.74
CA THR A 73 -11.71 -14.47 -15.67
C THR A 73 -10.25 -14.70 -15.33
N ASP A 74 -9.93 -15.90 -14.85
CA ASP A 74 -8.56 -16.30 -14.57
C ASP A 74 -7.71 -16.28 -15.86
N GLU A 75 -8.28 -16.67 -17.01
CA GLU A 75 -7.62 -16.61 -18.32
C GLU A 75 -7.31 -15.18 -18.76
N GLY A 76 -8.26 -14.25 -18.59
CA GLY A 76 -8.10 -12.84 -18.92
C GLY A 76 -7.01 -12.17 -18.09
N ILE A 77 -6.98 -12.44 -16.78
CA ILE A 77 -5.96 -11.92 -15.85
C ILE A 77 -4.58 -12.49 -16.19
N ALA A 78 -4.49 -13.80 -16.43
CA ALA A 78 -3.23 -14.48 -16.77
C ALA A 78 -2.65 -13.94 -18.08
N LEU A 79 -3.47 -13.76 -19.11
CA LEU A 79 -3.00 -13.18 -20.37
C LEU A 79 -2.52 -11.74 -20.18
N MET A 80 -3.16 -10.96 -19.30
CA MET A 80 -2.70 -9.59 -19.04
C MET A 80 -1.38 -9.51 -18.32
N CYS A 81 -1.18 -10.34 -17.30
CA CYS A 81 0.11 -10.45 -16.63
C CYS A 81 1.20 -10.93 -17.60
N LEU A 82 0.87 -11.89 -18.47
CA LEU A 82 1.78 -12.41 -19.49
C LEU A 82 2.15 -11.34 -20.52
N ALA A 83 1.17 -10.59 -21.04
CA ALA A 83 1.41 -9.52 -22.00
C ALA A 83 2.24 -8.38 -21.38
N GLU A 84 1.97 -8.03 -20.11
CA GLU A 84 2.70 -7.00 -19.37
C GLU A 84 4.17 -7.36 -19.18
N ALA A 85 4.45 -8.58 -18.73
CA ALA A 85 5.78 -8.99 -18.32
C ALA A 85 6.64 -9.52 -19.49
N LEU A 86 6.08 -10.28 -20.45
CA LEU A 86 6.88 -10.93 -21.51
C LEU A 86 7.70 -10.00 -22.40
N LEU A 87 7.21 -8.78 -22.65
CA LEU A 87 7.91 -7.82 -23.52
C LEU A 87 8.97 -7.01 -22.76
N ARG A 88 9.05 -7.16 -21.43
CA ARG A 88 9.96 -6.43 -20.54
C ARG A 88 11.01 -7.33 -19.90
N VAL A 89 10.68 -8.60 -19.64
CA VAL A 89 11.61 -9.57 -19.07
C VAL A 89 12.77 -9.78 -20.05
N PRO A 90 14.01 -9.39 -19.69
CA PRO A 90 15.15 -9.46 -20.59
C PRO A 90 15.76 -10.86 -20.65
N ASP A 91 15.61 -11.67 -19.60
CA ASP A 91 16.27 -12.97 -19.46
C ASP A 91 15.38 -14.16 -19.87
N ALA A 92 16.04 -15.18 -20.39
CA ALA A 92 15.41 -16.37 -20.95
C ALA A 92 14.65 -17.20 -19.90
N GLU A 93 15.28 -17.42 -18.76
CA GLU A 93 14.80 -18.37 -17.75
C GLU A 93 13.56 -17.85 -17.01
N THR A 94 13.58 -16.59 -16.60
CA THR A 94 12.44 -15.96 -15.95
C THR A 94 11.26 -15.83 -16.91
N MET A 95 11.54 -15.63 -18.20
CA MET A 95 10.50 -15.62 -19.24
C MET A 95 9.84 -16.99 -19.38
N ASP A 96 10.62 -18.07 -19.39
CA ASP A 96 10.07 -19.42 -19.49
C ASP A 96 9.26 -19.78 -18.22
N ALA A 97 9.74 -19.42 -17.03
CA ALA A 97 9.01 -19.60 -15.77
C ALA A 97 7.69 -18.81 -15.74
N LEU A 98 7.68 -17.59 -16.28
CA LEU A 98 6.46 -16.78 -16.40
C LEU A 98 5.46 -17.39 -17.40
N ILE A 99 5.95 -17.93 -18.52
CA ILE A 99 5.12 -18.63 -19.52
C ILE A 99 4.49 -19.87 -18.89
N GLU A 100 5.27 -20.66 -18.15
CA GLU A 100 4.78 -21.84 -17.45
C GLU A 100 3.71 -21.48 -16.41
N ASP A 101 4.00 -20.52 -15.51
CA ASP A 101 3.11 -20.03 -14.44
C ASP A 101 1.75 -19.52 -14.96
N LYS A 102 1.76 -18.72 -16.04
CA LYS A 102 0.52 -18.09 -16.54
C LYS A 102 -0.22 -18.91 -17.59
N ILE A 103 0.43 -19.86 -18.28
CA ILE A 103 -0.21 -20.64 -19.34
C ILE A 103 -0.62 -22.04 -18.86
N ALA A 104 0.17 -22.70 -18.00
CA ALA A 104 -0.07 -24.09 -17.61
C ALA A 104 -1.35 -24.31 -16.78
N PRO A 105 -1.76 -23.42 -15.85
CA PRO A 105 -2.94 -23.66 -15.00
C PRO A 105 -4.30 -23.39 -15.66
N SER A 106 -4.36 -22.66 -16.78
CA SER A 106 -5.65 -22.20 -17.33
C SER A 106 -6.24 -23.19 -18.34
N ASP A 107 -7.55 -23.47 -18.28
CA ASP A 107 -8.27 -24.42 -19.15
C ASP A 107 -8.56 -23.80 -20.53
N TRP A 108 -7.50 -23.46 -21.26
CA TRP A 108 -7.56 -22.85 -22.60
C TRP A 108 -8.31 -23.72 -23.63
N GLY A 109 -8.52 -25.00 -23.33
CA GLY A 109 -9.22 -25.96 -24.18
C GLY A 109 -10.69 -25.65 -24.43
N ARG A 110 -11.36 -24.92 -23.51
CA ARG A 110 -12.78 -24.57 -23.62
C ARG A 110 -13.11 -23.54 -24.70
N HIS A 111 -12.12 -22.81 -25.20
CA HIS A 111 -12.30 -21.69 -26.14
C HIS A 111 -11.99 -22.06 -27.61
N LEU A 112 -11.59 -23.31 -27.85
CA LEU A 112 -11.24 -23.81 -29.19
C LEU A 112 -12.47 -23.85 -30.11
N GLY A 113 -12.42 -23.08 -31.21
CA GLY A 113 -13.45 -23.09 -32.26
C GLY A 113 -14.70 -22.26 -31.95
N LYS A 114 -14.69 -21.47 -30.86
CA LYS A 114 -15.80 -20.58 -30.49
C LYS A 114 -15.68 -19.18 -31.11
N SER A 115 -14.47 -18.74 -31.46
CA SER A 115 -14.26 -17.44 -32.13
C SER A 115 -14.39 -17.54 -33.65
N ALA A 116 -15.08 -16.58 -34.27
CA ALA A 116 -15.18 -16.45 -35.73
C ALA A 116 -13.90 -15.90 -36.40
N SER A 117 -12.91 -15.42 -35.62
CA SER A 117 -11.65 -14.86 -36.12
C SER A 117 -10.55 -15.92 -36.22
N SER A 118 -10.00 -16.12 -37.41
CA SER A 118 -8.87 -17.03 -37.65
C SER A 118 -7.59 -16.62 -36.91
N LEU A 119 -7.44 -15.33 -36.59
CA LEU A 119 -6.27 -14.75 -35.92
C LEU A 119 -6.35 -14.94 -34.40
N VAL A 120 -7.56 -14.80 -33.81
CA VAL A 120 -7.81 -15.15 -32.41
C VAL A 120 -7.59 -16.64 -32.22
N ASN A 121 -8.20 -17.47 -33.08
CA ASN A 121 -7.98 -18.91 -33.07
C ASN A 121 -6.51 -19.29 -33.25
N ALA A 122 -5.71 -18.54 -34.01
CA ALA A 122 -4.27 -18.77 -34.19
C ALA A 122 -3.43 -18.38 -32.96
N SER A 123 -3.79 -17.30 -32.25
CA SER A 123 -3.19 -16.94 -30.96
C SER A 123 -3.59 -17.91 -29.85
N THR A 124 -4.84 -18.37 -29.81
CA THR A 124 -5.29 -19.47 -28.95
C THR A 124 -4.52 -20.75 -29.31
N TRP A 125 -4.29 -21.04 -30.59
CA TRP A 125 -3.46 -22.16 -31.04
C TRP A 125 -2.01 -22.07 -30.56
N ALA A 126 -1.41 -20.86 -30.56
CA ALA A 126 -0.04 -20.63 -30.09
C ALA A 126 0.09 -20.78 -28.57
N LEU A 127 -0.93 -20.35 -27.81
CA LEU A 127 -1.03 -20.52 -26.35
C LEU A 127 -1.38 -21.97 -25.95
N MET A 128 -2.12 -22.69 -26.80
CA MET A 128 -2.50 -24.09 -26.57
C MET A 128 -1.42 -25.10 -26.95
N LEU A 129 -0.47 -24.75 -27.81
CA LEU A 129 0.66 -25.64 -28.14
C LEU A 129 1.49 -26.00 -26.90
N THR A 130 1.43 -25.14 -25.86
CA THR A 130 1.99 -25.33 -24.52
C THR A 130 1.05 -26.05 -23.57
N GLY A 131 -0.24 -25.69 -23.52
CA GLY A 131 -1.21 -26.28 -22.58
C GLY A 131 -1.56 -27.75 -22.85
N LYS A 132 -1.64 -28.19 -24.12
CA LYS A 132 -2.00 -29.57 -24.48
C LYS A 132 -0.89 -30.62 -24.25
N VAL A 133 0.21 -30.23 -23.60
CA VAL A 133 1.32 -31.14 -23.28
C VAL A 133 1.16 -31.78 -21.89
N LEU A 134 0.22 -31.30 -21.05
CA LEU A 134 0.22 -31.66 -19.63
C LEU A 134 -1.11 -32.07 -18.96
N ASP A 135 -2.24 -32.10 -19.65
CA ASP A 135 -3.46 -32.83 -19.20
C ASP A 135 -3.72 -34.01 -20.17
N ASP A 136 -3.96 -35.27 -19.79
CA ASP A 136 -4.30 -35.84 -18.49
C ASP A 136 -3.87 -37.33 -18.45
N ALA A 137 -3.91 -37.91 -17.27
CA ALA A 137 -3.61 -39.31 -16.98
C ALA A 137 -4.65 -40.27 -17.59
N GLU A 138 -4.55 -40.62 -18.88
CA GLU A 138 -4.93 -41.93 -19.46
C GLU A 138 -4.70 -41.97 -20.99
N GLY A 139 -3.86 -42.91 -21.46
CA GLY A 139 -3.98 -43.49 -22.82
C GLY A 139 -3.22 -42.85 -24.02
N GLY A 140 -2.04 -43.40 -24.33
CA GLY A 140 -1.70 -43.88 -25.69
C GLY A 140 -1.06 -42.93 -26.73
N ILE A 141 -1.49 -41.67 -26.88
CA ILE A 141 -1.10 -40.84 -28.05
C ILE A 141 -0.08 -39.73 -27.70
N THR A 142 0.11 -39.44 -26.41
CA THR A 142 0.91 -38.32 -25.88
C THR A 142 2.44 -38.52 -25.90
N ARG A 143 2.95 -39.74 -26.09
CA ARG A 143 4.42 -40.00 -26.15
C ARG A 143 5.09 -39.39 -27.39
N HIS A 144 4.38 -39.30 -28.51
CA HIS A 144 4.91 -38.72 -29.75
C HIS A 144 4.83 -37.18 -29.77
N LEU A 145 3.84 -36.59 -29.09
CA LEU A 145 3.71 -35.13 -28.97
C LEU A 145 4.69 -34.52 -27.95
N ARG A 146 4.93 -35.16 -26.80
CA ARG A 146 6.02 -34.78 -25.86
C ARG A 146 7.38 -34.79 -26.55
N ALA A 147 7.64 -35.78 -27.42
CA ALA A 147 8.86 -35.85 -28.20
C ALA A 147 8.94 -34.79 -29.31
N ALA A 148 7.81 -34.26 -29.80
CA ALA A 148 7.74 -33.21 -30.80
C ALA A 148 7.93 -31.80 -30.19
N VAL A 149 7.34 -31.52 -29.02
CA VAL A 149 7.54 -30.26 -28.27
C VAL A 149 8.96 -30.18 -27.70
N LYS A 150 9.49 -31.29 -27.19
CA LYS A 150 10.92 -31.43 -26.83
C LYS A 150 11.86 -31.39 -28.05
N ARG A 151 11.36 -31.65 -29.28
CA ARG A 151 12.09 -31.48 -30.56
C ARG A 151 12.03 -30.06 -31.12
N LEU A 152 11.01 -29.27 -30.78
CA LEU A 152 10.82 -27.90 -31.23
C LEU A 152 11.51 -26.88 -30.31
N GLY A 153 11.66 -27.19 -29.01
CA GLY A 153 12.46 -26.44 -28.04
C GLY A 153 11.76 -25.20 -27.46
N GLU A 154 12.03 -24.89 -26.19
CA GLU A 154 11.62 -23.66 -25.47
C GLU A 154 11.82 -22.36 -26.31
N PRO A 155 12.91 -22.20 -27.11
CA PRO A 155 13.09 -21.01 -27.92
C PRO A 155 12.00 -20.74 -28.97
N VAL A 156 11.36 -21.78 -29.50
CA VAL A 156 10.31 -21.64 -30.52
C VAL A 156 9.00 -21.15 -29.89
N ILE A 157 8.65 -21.67 -28.72
CA ILE A 157 7.47 -21.24 -27.94
C ILE A 157 7.63 -19.77 -27.54
N ARG A 158 8.79 -19.40 -26.98
CA ARG A 158 9.10 -18.02 -26.62
C ARG A 158 8.95 -17.06 -27.80
N THR A 159 9.48 -17.46 -28.96
CA THR A 159 9.39 -16.68 -30.19
C THR A 159 7.94 -16.54 -30.66
N ALA A 160 7.15 -17.60 -30.58
CA ALA A 160 5.74 -17.60 -30.98
C ALA A 160 4.89 -16.69 -30.06
N VAL A 161 4.99 -16.85 -28.74
CA VAL A 161 4.25 -16.05 -27.76
C VAL A 161 4.66 -14.58 -27.83
N SER A 162 5.96 -14.28 -27.88
CA SER A 162 6.46 -12.91 -28.04
C SER A 162 5.95 -12.24 -29.32
N ARG A 163 5.85 -12.99 -30.42
CA ARG A 163 5.33 -12.47 -31.69
C ARG A 163 3.81 -12.24 -31.62
N ALA A 164 3.06 -13.13 -30.99
CA ALA A 164 1.64 -12.94 -30.74
C ALA A 164 1.37 -11.69 -29.87
N MET A 165 2.14 -11.49 -28.80
CA MET A 165 2.04 -10.29 -27.95
C MET A 165 2.35 -9.02 -28.72
N LYS A 166 3.39 -9.02 -29.57
CA LYS A 166 3.72 -7.87 -30.42
C LYS A 166 2.60 -7.54 -31.40
N GLU A 167 1.99 -8.54 -32.04
CA GLU A 167 0.87 -8.31 -32.95
C GLU A 167 -0.39 -7.83 -32.21
N MET A 168 -0.64 -8.29 -30.98
CA MET A 168 -1.72 -7.73 -30.14
C MET A 168 -1.44 -6.28 -29.73
N GLY A 169 -0.19 -5.96 -29.35
CA GLY A 169 0.24 -4.59 -29.02
C GLY A 169 -0.02 -3.56 -30.12
N ARG A 170 0.01 -3.99 -31.39
CA ARG A 170 -0.29 -3.12 -32.56
C ARG A 170 -1.73 -2.63 -32.60
N ASN A 171 -2.67 -3.28 -31.91
CA ASN A 171 -4.06 -2.82 -31.82
C ASN A 171 -4.27 -1.76 -30.73
N PHE A 172 -3.31 -1.61 -29.81
CA PHE A 172 -3.40 -0.63 -28.71
C PHE A 172 -2.56 0.63 -28.96
N VAL A 173 -1.53 0.53 -29.79
CA VAL A 173 -0.67 1.64 -30.17
C VAL A 173 -0.83 1.92 -31.64
N LEU A 174 -1.23 3.15 -31.98
CA LEU A 174 -1.40 3.56 -33.36
C LEU A 174 -0.07 3.47 -34.11
N GLY A 175 1.06 3.79 -33.47
CA GLY A 175 2.40 3.52 -33.99
C GLY A 175 3.50 3.64 -32.93
N GLU A 176 4.60 2.90 -33.11
CA GLU A 176 5.76 2.92 -32.19
C GLU A 176 6.44 4.30 -32.08
N THR A 177 6.25 5.12 -33.11
CA THR A 177 6.80 6.47 -33.24
C THR A 177 5.71 7.39 -33.77
N ILE A 178 5.82 8.69 -33.50
CA ILE A 178 4.82 9.67 -33.96
C ILE A 178 4.65 9.68 -35.48
N ASP A 179 5.73 9.59 -36.28
CA ASP A 179 5.62 9.60 -37.74
C ASP A 179 4.82 8.38 -38.25
N LYS A 180 5.14 7.16 -37.79
CA LYS A 180 4.37 5.94 -38.10
C LYS A 180 2.90 6.04 -37.68
N ALA A 181 2.63 6.69 -36.54
CA ALA A 181 1.27 6.89 -36.06
C ALA A 181 0.49 7.84 -36.98
N MET A 182 1.13 8.94 -37.42
CA MET A 182 0.56 9.89 -38.38
C MET A 182 0.33 9.27 -39.76
N ASP A 183 1.22 8.39 -40.24
CA ASP A 183 1.03 7.69 -41.52
C ASP A 183 -0.24 6.82 -41.49
N ARG A 184 -0.46 6.10 -40.37
CA ARG A 184 -1.66 5.27 -40.17
C ARG A 184 -2.91 6.09 -39.91
N ALA A 185 -2.77 7.30 -39.37
CA ALA A 185 -3.90 8.18 -39.07
C ALA A 185 -4.67 8.61 -40.33
N GLN A 186 -3.97 8.74 -41.47
CA GLN A 186 -4.49 9.26 -42.74
C GLN A 186 -5.77 8.56 -43.21
N ASP A 187 -5.89 7.24 -43.00
CA ASP A 187 -7.05 6.44 -43.43
C ASP A 187 -8.36 6.87 -42.75
N LEU A 188 -8.30 7.23 -41.46
CA LEU A 188 -9.48 7.70 -40.72
C LEU A 188 -9.64 9.22 -40.82
N GLU A 189 -8.55 9.99 -40.98
CA GLU A 189 -8.62 11.42 -41.30
C GLU A 189 -9.39 11.66 -42.60
N ALA A 190 -9.17 10.81 -43.62
CA ALA A 190 -9.92 10.84 -44.87
C ALA A 190 -11.43 10.61 -44.71
N LYS A 191 -11.86 10.01 -43.59
CA LYS A 191 -13.28 9.80 -43.23
C LYS A 191 -13.86 10.91 -42.35
N GLY A 192 -13.07 11.94 -42.02
CA GLY A 192 -13.50 13.08 -41.20
C GLY A 192 -13.11 13.00 -39.72
N TYR A 193 -12.35 11.99 -39.30
CA TYR A 193 -11.80 11.94 -37.95
C TYR A 193 -10.64 12.93 -37.77
N THR A 194 -10.40 13.33 -36.53
CA THR A 194 -9.17 14.02 -36.11
C THR A 194 -8.45 13.21 -35.03
N TYR A 195 -7.23 13.59 -34.66
CA TYR A 195 -6.44 12.86 -33.67
C TYR A 195 -6.00 13.72 -32.48
N SER A 196 -5.84 13.09 -31.32
CA SER A 196 -5.07 13.57 -30.17
C SER A 196 -4.05 12.50 -29.81
N TYR A 197 -2.77 12.77 -30.00
CA TYR A 197 -1.71 11.78 -29.75
C TYR A 197 -1.33 11.73 -28.27
N ASP A 198 -1.30 10.53 -27.70
CA ASP A 198 -0.86 10.23 -26.33
C ASP A 198 0.50 9.56 -26.36
N MET A 199 1.53 10.27 -25.90
CA MET A 199 2.92 9.78 -25.99
C MET A 199 3.28 8.75 -24.91
N LEU A 200 2.30 8.20 -24.18
CA LEU A 200 2.43 7.15 -23.14
C LEU A 200 3.30 7.49 -21.92
N GLY A 201 3.97 8.64 -21.92
CA GLY A 201 4.78 9.09 -20.77
C GLY A 201 3.91 9.45 -19.56
N GLU A 202 4.24 8.87 -18.41
CA GLU A 202 3.62 9.15 -17.11
C GLU A 202 4.60 8.85 -15.96
N ALA A 203 4.31 9.39 -14.78
CA ALA A 203 4.98 9.06 -13.51
C ALA A 203 6.51 9.03 -13.58
N ALA A 204 7.11 10.14 -14.03
CA ALA A 204 8.57 10.31 -13.98
C ALA A 204 9.09 10.01 -12.58
N ARG A 205 10.13 9.17 -12.47
CA ARG A 205 10.78 8.85 -11.19
C ARG A 205 12.03 9.68 -10.95
N THR A 206 12.62 10.17 -12.02
CA THR A 206 13.85 10.97 -12.00
C THR A 206 13.68 12.25 -12.82
N GLU A 207 14.51 13.25 -12.55
CA GLU A 207 14.62 14.43 -13.40
C GLU A 207 15.05 14.07 -14.84
N ALA A 208 15.83 13.01 -15.03
CA ALA A 208 16.22 12.52 -16.35
C ALA A 208 14.99 11.98 -17.13
N ASP A 209 14.09 11.24 -16.47
CA ASP A 209 12.83 10.81 -17.07
C ASP A 209 11.98 12.01 -17.48
N ALA A 210 11.85 13.00 -16.58
CA ALA A 210 11.06 14.19 -16.84
C ALA A 210 11.56 14.98 -18.06
N ARG A 211 12.88 15.12 -18.20
CA ARG A 211 13.50 15.71 -19.41
C ARG A 211 13.29 14.86 -20.65
N ARG A 212 13.41 13.55 -20.55
CA ARG A 212 13.16 12.61 -21.65
C ARG A 212 11.74 12.75 -22.18
N TYR A 213 10.75 12.79 -21.29
CA TYR A 213 9.35 12.98 -21.67
C TYR A 213 9.09 14.36 -22.24
N HIS A 214 9.63 15.43 -21.65
CA HIS A 214 9.53 16.79 -22.20
C HIS A 214 10.07 16.88 -23.64
N LEU A 215 11.21 16.25 -23.91
CA LEU A 215 11.79 16.17 -25.25
C LEU A 215 10.93 15.31 -26.20
N SER A 216 10.37 14.20 -25.72
CA SER A 216 9.45 13.36 -26.48
C SER A 216 8.22 14.15 -26.93
N TYR A 217 7.58 14.88 -26.01
CA TYR A 217 6.45 15.76 -26.33
C TYR A 217 6.85 16.86 -27.31
N SER A 218 7.99 17.52 -27.11
CA SER A 218 8.48 18.58 -28.00
C SER A 218 8.69 18.09 -29.44
N ARG A 219 9.29 16.90 -29.60
CA ARG A 219 9.48 16.24 -30.89
C ARG A 219 8.16 15.84 -31.53
N ALA A 220 7.24 15.29 -30.74
CA ALA A 220 5.91 14.92 -31.21
C ALA A 220 5.13 16.13 -31.71
N ILE A 221 5.08 17.24 -30.96
CA ILE A 221 4.43 18.50 -31.38
C ILE A 221 5.02 18.98 -32.71
N THR A 222 6.34 18.95 -32.86
CA THR A 222 7.03 19.37 -34.09
C THR A 222 6.67 18.47 -35.28
N ALA A 223 6.53 17.16 -35.09
CA ALA A 223 6.13 16.23 -36.14
C ALA A 223 4.66 16.44 -36.54
N ILE A 224 3.76 16.53 -35.54
CA ILE A 224 2.31 16.69 -35.72
C ILE A 224 1.98 17.99 -36.47
N ALA A 225 2.79 19.04 -36.28
CA ALA A 225 2.64 20.32 -36.99
C ALA A 225 2.52 20.16 -38.53
N ARG A 226 3.15 19.13 -39.12
CA ARG A 226 3.09 18.84 -40.57
C ARG A 226 1.68 18.46 -41.06
N ALA A 227 0.83 17.96 -40.17
CA ALA A 227 -0.55 17.57 -40.46
C ALA A 227 -1.56 18.67 -40.09
N ALA A 228 -1.15 19.74 -39.42
CA ALA A 228 -2.01 20.87 -39.07
C ALA A 228 -2.20 21.83 -40.26
N LYS A 229 -3.23 21.57 -41.07
CA LYS A 229 -3.51 22.32 -42.30
C LYS A 229 -4.69 23.29 -42.19
N GLY A 230 -5.52 23.16 -41.15
CA GLY A 230 -6.71 23.96 -40.94
C GLY A 230 -6.44 25.26 -40.18
N ASN A 231 -7.21 26.30 -40.48
CA ASN A 231 -7.23 27.55 -39.71
C ASN A 231 -8.05 27.42 -38.42
N ASP A 232 -8.94 26.42 -38.33
CA ASP A 232 -9.70 26.10 -37.14
C ASP A 232 -8.94 25.04 -36.31
N ILE A 233 -8.55 25.40 -35.09
CA ILE A 233 -7.80 24.52 -34.19
C ILE A 233 -8.51 23.20 -33.93
N ARG A 234 -9.84 23.21 -33.97
CA ARG A 234 -10.70 22.06 -33.72
C ARG A 234 -10.62 21.03 -34.85
N THR A 235 -10.18 21.42 -36.04
CA THR A 235 -9.97 20.50 -37.17
C THR A 235 -8.54 19.98 -37.26
N ASN A 236 -7.60 20.60 -36.54
CA ASN A 236 -6.20 20.17 -36.52
C ASN A 236 -6.00 19.02 -35.53
N PRO A 237 -4.96 18.19 -35.72
CA PRO A 237 -4.56 17.23 -34.71
C PRO A 237 -4.09 17.92 -33.43
N GLY A 238 -4.07 17.17 -32.33
CA GLY A 238 -3.59 17.64 -31.04
C GLY A 238 -2.69 16.63 -30.36
N ILE A 239 -2.21 17.01 -29.17
CA ILE A 239 -1.42 16.16 -28.28
C ILE A 239 -2.05 16.17 -26.88
N SER A 240 -1.89 15.05 -26.17
CA SER A 240 -2.23 14.89 -24.76
C SER A 240 -0.97 14.72 -23.92
N VAL A 241 -0.89 15.45 -22.82
CA VAL A 241 0.28 15.53 -21.93
C VAL A 241 -0.15 15.25 -20.49
N LYS A 242 0.63 14.42 -19.79
CA LYS A 242 0.45 14.16 -18.35
C LYS A 242 1.46 14.98 -17.57
N LEU A 243 1.00 15.59 -16.47
CA LEU A 243 1.86 16.45 -15.66
C LEU A 243 2.88 15.62 -14.86
N SER A 244 2.49 14.42 -14.42
CA SER A 244 3.41 13.48 -13.77
C SER A 244 4.60 13.05 -14.63
N ALA A 245 4.48 13.11 -15.96
CA ALA A 245 5.58 12.81 -16.88
C ALA A 245 6.64 13.92 -16.90
N LEU A 246 6.31 15.13 -16.46
CA LEU A 246 7.14 16.32 -16.63
C LEU A 246 7.83 16.77 -15.35
N HIS A 247 7.57 16.12 -14.21
CA HIS A 247 8.21 16.41 -12.95
C HIS A 247 8.23 15.18 -12.02
N PRO A 248 9.38 14.79 -11.46
CA PRO A 248 9.52 13.55 -10.69
C PRO A 248 8.77 13.58 -9.35
N ARG A 249 8.55 14.78 -8.79
CA ARG A 249 7.80 14.98 -7.54
C ARG A 249 6.54 15.83 -7.74
N TYR A 250 5.69 15.43 -8.67
CA TYR A 250 4.41 16.09 -8.93
C TYR A 250 3.37 15.73 -7.85
N GLU A 251 3.45 16.42 -6.72
CA GLU A 251 2.63 16.18 -5.53
C GLU A 251 2.48 17.47 -4.67
N VAL A 252 1.42 17.54 -3.86
CA VAL A 252 1.09 18.71 -3.03
C VAL A 252 2.22 19.09 -2.07
N ALA A 253 2.92 18.10 -1.50
CA ALA A 253 4.05 18.34 -0.61
C ALA A 253 5.20 19.12 -1.27
N LYS A 254 5.34 19.02 -2.61
CA LYS A 254 6.38 19.71 -3.39
C LYS A 254 5.83 20.86 -4.22
N ARG A 255 4.71 21.44 -3.80
CA ARG A 255 4.04 22.55 -4.51
C ARG A 255 5.00 23.63 -4.99
N ALA A 256 5.94 24.09 -4.15
CA ALA A 256 6.90 25.12 -4.53
C ALA A 256 7.75 24.72 -5.75
N ARG A 257 8.38 23.53 -5.69
CA ARG A 257 9.16 22.96 -6.80
C ARG A 257 8.31 22.75 -8.05
N VAL A 258 7.10 22.22 -7.91
CA VAL A 258 6.16 22.05 -9.03
C VAL A 258 5.90 23.39 -9.72
N MET A 259 5.60 24.45 -8.97
CA MET A 259 5.33 25.75 -9.58
C MET A 259 6.59 26.37 -10.24
N GLU A 260 7.78 26.13 -9.69
CA GLU A 260 9.04 26.65 -10.21
C GLU A 260 9.57 25.86 -11.43
N GLU A 261 9.46 24.53 -11.40
CA GLU A 261 10.12 23.62 -12.34
C GLU A 261 9.16 23.08 -13.41
N LEU A 262 7.93 22.70 -13.04
CA LEU A 262 6.95 22.10 -13.96
C LEU A 262 6.26 23.15 -14.83
N VAL A 263 5.84 24.29 -14.27
CA VAL A 263 5.12 25.33 -15.03
C VAL A 263 5.91 25.82 -16.25
N PRO A 264 7.22 26.11 -16.17
CA PRO A 264 7.99 26.49 -17.35
C PRO A 264 8.03 25.41 -18.44
N ARG A 265 8.10 24.12 -18.05
CA ARG A 265 8.09 22.99 -19.01
C ARG A 265 6.77 22.91 -19.76
N VAL A 266 5.66 22.99 -19.04
CA VAL A 266 4.31 22.97 -19.62
C VAL A 266 4.10 24.18 -20.53
N ARG A 267 4.50 25.37 -20.08
CA ARG A 267 4.45 26.60 -20.88
C ARG A 267 5.25 26.52 -22.17
N ALA A 268 6.43 25.92 -22.13
CA ALA A 268 7.25 25.72 -23.33
C ALA A 268 6.53 24.81 -24.35
N LEU A 269 5.94 23.70 -23.90
CA LEU A 269 5.18 22.79 -24.75
C LEU A 269 3.90 23.45 -25.29
N ALA A 270 3.16 24.18 -24.46
CA ALA A 270 1.96 24.92 -24.87
C ALA A 270 2.29 26.01 -25.90
N SER A 271 3.41 26.71 -25.74
CA SER A 271 3.88 27.73 -26.69
C SER A 271 4.25 27.10 -28.04
N LEU A 272 4.89 25.92 -28.01
CA LEU A 272 5.21 25.17 -29.22
C LEU A 272 3.93 24.67 -29.93
N ALA A 273 2.96 24.15 -29.17
CA ALA A 273 1.67 23.72 -29.71
C ALA A 273 0.88 24.90 -30.32
N LYS A 274 0.89 26.07 -29.65
CA LYS A 274 0.34 27.31 -30.21
C LYS A 274 0.99 27.67 -31.54
N ALA A 275 2.33 27.72 -31.58
CA ALA A 275 3.06 28.08 -32.80
C ALA A 275 2.80 27.09 -33.95
N ALA A 276 2.55 25.82 -33.62
CA ALA A 276 2.20 24.77 -34.56
C ALA A 276 0.70 24.71 -34.92
N GLY A 277 -0.15 25.53 -34.30
CA GLY A 277 -1.60 25.50 -34.52
C GLY A 277 -2.24 24.17 -34.12
N LEU A 278 -1.83 23.58 -32.98
CA LEU A 278 -2.32 22.30 -32.47
C LEU A 278 -3.19 22.44 -31.22
N GLY A 279 -4.06 21.45 -31.01
CA GLY A 279 -4.67 21.23 -29.70
C GLY A 279 -3.64 20.68 -28.70
N PHE A 280 -3.67 21.15 -27.46
CA PHE A 280 -2.75 20.76 -26.38
C PHE A 280 -3.55 20.47 -25.11
N ASN A 281 -3.77 19.19 -24.81
CA ASN A 281 -4.61 18.76 -23.70
C ASN A 281 -3.77 18.33 -22.51
N ILE A 282 -4.06 18.87 -21.33
CA ILE A 282 -3.56 18.35 -20.06
C ILE A 282 -4.49 17.23 -19.59
N ASP A 283 -3.98 16.01 -19.53
CA ASP A 283 -4.70 14.85 -19.03
C ASP A 283 -4.91 14.94 -17.50
N ALA A 284 -6.02 14.37 -17.03
CA ALA A 284 -6.34 14.26 -15.62
C ALA A 284 -5.86 12.91 -15.06
N GLU A 285 -5.28 12.95 -13.87
CA GLU A 285 -4.61 11.81 -13.21
C GLU A 285 -5.36 11.45 -11.91
N GLU A 286 -4.66 11.14 -10.83
CA GLU A 286 -5.25 10.84 -9.52
C GLU A 286 -5.94 12.06 -8.88
N ALA A 287 -6.92 11.80 -8.01
CA ALA A 287 -7.76 12.82 -7.39
C ALA A 287 -6.98 13.77 -6.46
N ASP A 288 -5.87 13.31 -5.90
CA ASP A 288 -4.99 14.08 -5.01
C ASP A 288 -4.13 15.12 -5.75
N ARG A 289 -4.01 14.98 -7.08
CA ARG A 289 -3.31 15.93 -7.96
C ARG A 289 -4.22 17.00 -8.55
N LEU A 290 -5.55 16.85 -8.44
CA LEU A 290 -6.51 17.73 -9.09
C LEU A 290 -6.33 19.21 -8.71
N ALA A 291 -6.22 19.53 -7.42
CA ALA A 291 -6.12 20.93 -6.99
C ALA A 291 -4.82 21.59 -7.47
N LEU A 292 -3.71 20.84 -7.40
CA LEU A 292 -2.38 21.27 -7.85
C LEU A 292 -2.30 21.42 -9.37
N SER A 293 -2.92 20.51 -10.14
CA SER A 293 -2.95 20.58 -11.60
C SER A 293 -3.57 21.88 -12.09
N LEU A 294 -4.65 22.33 -11.44
CA LEU A 294 -5.33 23.57 -11.78
C LEU A 294 -4.47 24.81 -11.49
N GLU A 295 -3.57 24.77 -10.50
CA GLU A 295 -2.61 25.86 -10.26
C GLU A 295 -1.57 25.93 -11.39
N VAL A 296 -1.06 24.78 -11.82
CA VAL A 296 -0.14 24.69 -12.97
C VAL A 296 -0.84 25.18 -14.25
N ILE A 297 -2.10 24.79 -14.46
CA ILE A 297 -2.92 25.22 -15.61
C ILE A 297 -3.14 26.73 -15.57
N GLU A 298 -3.56 27.29 -14.44
CA GLU A 298 -3.77 28.74 -14.32
C GLU A 298 -2.48 29.53 -14.58
N ALA A 299 -1.36 29.11 -13.95
CA ALA A 299 -0.07 29.76 -14.12
C ALA A 299 0.47 29.66 -15.57
N THR A 300 0.13 28.58 -16.28
CA THR A 300 0.49 28.40 -17.68
C THR A 300 -0.40 29.25 -18.59
N LEU A 301 -1.73 29.12 -18.48
CA LEU A 301 -2.69 29.76 -19.37
C LEU A 301 -2.72 31.28 -19.22
N SER A 302 -2.38 31.79 -18.03
CA SER A 302 -2.23 33.23 -17.75
C SER A 302 -1.09 33.89 -18.52
N ASP A 303 -0.17 33.11 -19.12
CA ASP A 303 0.91 33.67 -19.92
C ASP A 303 0.35 34.46 -21.13
N PRO A 304 0.72 35.75 -21.29
CA PRO A 304 0.30 36.56 -22.44
C PRO A 304 0.72 35.97 -23.79
N ALA A 305 1.80 35.21 -23.85
CA ALA A 305 2.28 34.55 -25.06
C ALA A 305 1.27 33.53 -25.62
N LEU A 306 0.30 33.08 -24.81
CA LEU A 306 -0.75 32.14 -25.24
C LEU A 306 -2.05 32.83 -25.71
N LYS A 307 -2.13 34.17 -25.71
CA LYS A 307 -3.32 34.91 -26.21
C LYS A 307 -3.63 34.60 -27.68
N GLY A 308 -4.91 34.58 -28.05
CA GLY A 308 -5.35 34.36 -29.44
C GLY A 308 -5.15 32.91 -29.94
N TRP A 309 -4.99 31.95 -29.02
CA TRP A 309 -4.92 30.53 -29.33
C TRP A 309 -5.97 29.77 -28.52
N ASP A 310 -6.85 29.08 -29.23
CA ASP A 310 -8.01 28.38 -28.67
C ASP A 310 -7.76 26.86 -28.49
N GLY A 311 -6.51 26.43 -28.57
CA GLY A 311 -6.12 25.01 -28.52
C GLY A 311 -5.74 24.47 -27.16
N PHE A 312 -5.75 25.30 -26.10
CA PHE A 312 -5.42 24.81 -24.76
C PHE A 312 -6.58 23.97 -24.19
N GLY A 313 -6.28 22.74 -23.78
CA GLY A 313 -7.25 21.76 -23.36
C GLY A 313 -7.01 21.23 -21.95
N VAL A 314 -8.09 20.87 -21.25
CA VAL A 314 -8.07 20.29 -19.91
C VAL A 314 -9.05 19.12 -19.84
N VAL A 315 -8.59 17.99 -19.30
CA VAL A 315 -9.45 16.83 -19.04
C VAL A 315 -10.15 16.98 -17.68
N VAL A 316 -11.45 16.68 -17.62
CA VAL A 316 -12.25 16.66 -16.39
C VAL A 316 -12.90 15.29 -16.23
N GLN A 317 -12.75 14.68 -15.06
CA GLN A 317 -13.23 13.32 -14.78
C GLN A 317 -14.58 13.34 -14.05
N ALA A 318 -15.65 12.94 -14.74
CA ALA A 318 -17.01 12.93 -14.22
C ALA A 318 -17.25 11.96 -13.04
N TYR A 319 -16.39 10.96 -12.85
CA TYR A 319 -16.46 10.06 -11.69
C TYR A 319 -16.08 10.75 -10.37
N GLY A 320 -15.43 11.92 -10.44
CA GLY A 320 -14.92 12.67 -9.31
C GLY A 320 -15.99 13.64 -8.83
N ARG A 321 -16.18 13.71 -7.51
CA ARG A 321 -17.28 14.50 -6.91
C ARG A 321 -17.15 16.02 -7.14
N ARG A 322 -15.97 16.48 -7.56
CA ARG A 322 -15.62 17.89 -7.80
C ARG A 322 -15.76 18.31 -9.27
N ALA A 323 -16.13 17.42 -10.20
CA ALA A 323 -16.13 17.67 -11.64
C ALA A 323 -16.90 18.94 -12.06
N GLY A 324 -18.11 19.13 -11.52
CA GLY A 324 -18.94 20.29 -11.84
C GLY A 324 -18.31 21.62 -11.42
N ALA A 325 -17.64 21.65 -10.26
CA ALA A 325 -16.95 22.83 -9.76
C ALA A 325 -15.67 23.14 -10.58
N VAL A 326 -14.97 22.11 -11.05
CA VAL A 326 -13.83 22.28 -11.97
C VAL A 326 -14.27 22.94 -13.27
N ILE A 327 -15.41 22.53 -13.85
CA ILE A 327 -15.95 23.14 -15.07
C ILE A 327 -16.30 24.62 -14.83
N ASP A 328 -16.97 24.93 -13.72
CA ASP A 328 -17.31 26.32 -13.37
C ASP A 328 -16.06 27.19 -13.21
N TRP A 329 -15.02 26.65 -12.56
CA TRP A 329 -13.75 27.33 -12.37
C TRP A 329 -13.00 27.55 -13.68
N LEU A 330 -12.94 26.55 -14.56
CA LEU A 330 -12.32 26.65 -15.89
C LEU A 330 -13.03 27.68 -16.77
N HIS A 331 -14.37 27.69 -16.75
CA HIS A 331 -15.14 28.70 -17.45
C HIS A 331 -14.83 30.10 -16.92
N ALA A 332 -14.84 30.30 -15.60
CA ALA A 332 -14.49 31.59 -14.99
C ALA A 332 -13.04 32.03 -15.32
N LEU A 333 -12.09 31.09 -15.36
CA LEU A 333 -10.72 31.34 -15.79
C LEU A 333 -10.66 31.78 -17.25
N ALA A 334 -11.36 31.07 -18.15
CA ALA A 334 -11.45 31.40 -19.56
C ALA A 334 -12.04 32.80 -19.79
N THR A 335 -13.12 33.14 -19.09
CA THR A 335 -13.72 34.48 -19.12
C THR A 335 -12.75 35.55 -18.63
N ARG A 336 -12.10 35.33 -17.48
CA ARG A 336 -11.18 36.30 -16.87
C ARG A 336 -9.95 36.57 -17.74
N LEU A 337 -9.40 35.53 -18.38
CA LEU A 337 -8.21 35.64 -19.23
C LEU A 337 -8.52 35.97 -20.69
N ASP A 338 -9.81 36.09 -21.03
CA ASP A 338 -10.33 36.24 -22.40
C ASP A 338 -9.77 35.16 -23.35
N ARG A 339 -9.95 33.89 -22.96
CA ARG A 339 -9.50 32.70 -23.71
C ARG A 339 -10.68 31.81 -24.08
N LYS A 340 -10.43 30.86 -24.97
CA LYS A 340 -11.22 29.65 -25.10
C LYS A 340 -10.45 28.44 -24.58
N ILE A 341 -11.14 27.52 -23.93
CA ILE A 341 -10.56 26.28 -23.39
C ILE A 341 -11.29 25.09 -23.98
N MET A 342 -10.56 24.10 -24.48
CA MET A 342 -11.12 22.79 -24.85
C MET A 342 -11.29 21.96 -23.57
N ILE A 343 -12.51 21.52 -23.25
CA ILE A 343 -12.73 20.67 -22.07
C ILE A 343 -13.09 19.26 -22.53
N ARG A 344 -12.19 18.32 -22.26
CA ARG A 344 -12.46 16.89 -22.46
C ARG A 344 -13.13 16.31 -21.23
N LEU A 345 -14.42 16.03 -21.34
CA LEU A 345 -15.15 15.32 -20.30
C LEU A 345 -14.96 13.81 -20.49
N VAL A 346 -14.36 13.14 -19.50
CA VAL A 346 -14.21 11.69 -19.42
C VAL A 346 -14.99 11.17 -18.20
N LYS A 347 -15.17 9.85 -18.07
CA LYS A 347 -15.62 9.28 -16.79
C LYS A 347 -14.49 9.33 -15.75
N GLY A 348 -13.44 8.55 -15.96
CA GLY A 348 -12.27 8.47 -15.06
C GLY A 348 -11.58 7.11 -15.21
N ALA A 349 -10.29 7.02 -14.88
CA ALA A 349 -9.45 5.85 -15.16
C ALA A 349 -8.71 5.27 -13.95
N TYR A 350 -8.95 5.81 -12.74
CA TYR A 350 -8.20 5.47 -11.52
C TYR A 350 -9.12 4.99 -10.37
N TRP A 351 -10.35 4.56 -10.68
CA TRP A 351 -11.41 4.44 -9.69
C TRP A 351 -11.08 3.48 -8.53
N ASP A 352 -10.52 2.32 -8.84
CA ASP A 352 -10.11 1.31 -7.85
C ASP A 352 -8.94 1.78 -6.98
N ALA A 353 -7.96 2.46 -7.58
CA ALA A 353 -6.85 3.09 -6.87
C ALA A 353 -7.34 4.18 -5.89
N GLU A 354 -8.33 4.98 -6.29
CA GLU A 354 -8.93 5.99 -5.40
C GLU A 354 -9.68 5.36 -4.23
N VAL A 355 -10.38 4.24 -4.46
CA VAL A 355 -11.06 3.47 -3.41
C VAL A 355 -10.05 2.91 -2.41
N LYS A 356 -9.02 2.21 -2.90
CA LYS A 356 -7.93 1.66 -2.07
C LYS A 356 -7.22 2.76 -1.28
N ARG A 357 -6.84 3.86 -1.92
CA ARG A 357 -6.17 5.01 -1.28
C ARG A 357 -7.00 5.58 -0.14
N ALA A 358 -8.30 5.83 -0.36
CA ALA A 358 -9.18 6.37 0.68
C ALA A 358 -9.33 5.42 1.88
N GLN A 359 -9.41 4.11 1.65
CA GLN A 359 -9.45 3.10 2.72
C GLN A 359 -8.14 3.01 3.50
N VAL A 360 -7.00 2.96 2.80
CA VAL A 360 -5.66 2.95 3.41
C VAL A 360 -5.46 4.19 4.27
N LEU A 361 -5.87 5.36 3.78
CA LEU A 361 -5.78 6.62 4.53
C LEU A 361 -6.78 6.70 5.69
N GLY A 362 -7.81 5.86 5.75
CA GLY A 362 -8.83 5.90 6.81
C GLY A 362 -9.84 7.05 6.64
N LEU A 363 -10.13 7.44 5.40
CA LEU A 363 -11.02 8.56 5.09
C LEU A 363 -12.50 8.20 5.26
N THR A 364 -13.33 9.19 5.59
CA THR A 364 -14.76 9.02 5.87
C THR A 364 -15.61 8.74 4.64
N SER A 365 -15.11 9.06 3.45
CA SER A 365 -15.75 8.81 2.17
C SER A 365 -14.69 8.66 1.07
N PHE A 366 -15.13 8.66 -0.19
CA PHE A 366 -14.28 8.52 -1.37
C PHE A 366 -14.27 9.82 -2.19
N PRO A 367 -13.17 10.16 -2.87
CA PRO A 367 -13.14 11.31 -3.78
C PRO A 367 -13.93 11.09 -5.10
N VAL A 368 -14.35 9.85 -5.32
CA VAL A 368 -15.09 9.37 -6.49
C VAL A 368 -16.46 8.83 -6.11
N PHE A 369 -17.37 8.72 -7.07
CA PHE A 369 -18.65 8.03 -6.87
C PHE A 369 -18.43 6.53 -6.65
N THR A 370 -19.23 5.91 -5.80
CA THR A 370 -19.11 4.49 -5.44
C THR A 370 -19.94 3.56 -6.32
N ARG A 371 -20.83 4.13 -7.14
CA ARG A 371 -21.60 3.42 -8.17
C ARG A 371 -21.31 3.97 -9.56
N LYS A 372 -21.28 3.08 -10.55
CA LYS A 372 -21.09 3.44 -11.96
C LYS A 372 -22.22 4.35 -12.46
N GLN A 373 -23.46 4.08 -12.07
CA GLN A 373 -24.62 4.87 -12.49
C GLN A 373 -24.56 6.32 -11.97
N ALA A 374 -24.02 6.53 -10.77
CA ALA A 374 -23.79 7.88 -10.24
C ALA A 374 -22.74 8.65 -11.07
N THR A 375 -21.69 7.97 -11.54
CA THR A 375 -20.73 8.54 -12.51
C THR A 375 -21.40 8.89 -13.83
N ASP A 376 -22.31 8.05 -14.35
CA ASP A 376 -23.04 8.35 -15.59
C ASP A 376 -23.98 9.56 -15.44
N VAL A 377 -24.68 9.66 -14.30
CA VAL A 377 -25.51 10.83 -13.95
C VAL A 377 -24.64 12.09 -13.92
N SER A 378 -23.50 12.03 -13.23
CA SER A 378 -22.53 13.14 -13.20
C SER A 378 -22.05 13.53 -14.59
N TYR A 379 -21.76 12.55 -15.46
CA TYR A 379 -21.33 12.83 -16.83
C TYR A 379 -22.44 13.57 -17.61
N ILE A 380 -23.68 13.10 -17.55
CA ILE A 380 -24.81 13.72 -18.29
C ILE A 380 -25.09 15.14 -17.79
N ALA A 381 -25.11 15.35 -16.47
CA ALA A 381 -25.30 16.67 -15.87
C ALA A 381 -24.20 17.65 -16.29
N ASN A 382 -22.93 17.21 -16.23
CA ASN A 382 -21.79 18.03 -16.66
C ASN A 382 -21.74 18.23 -18.17
N ALA A 383 -22.27 17.30 -18.97
CA ALA A 383 -22.40 17.48 -20.41
C ALA A 383 -23.43 18.57 -20.75
N ARG A 384 -24.59 18.59 -20.08
CA ARG A 384 -25.56 19.68 -20.19
C ARG A 384 -24.91 21.02 -19.85
N LYS A 385 -24.18 21.09 -18.73
CA LYS A 385 -23.44 22.29 -18.31
C LYS A 385 -22.45 22.76 -19.38
N LEU A 386 -21.63 21.87 -19.94
CA LEU A 386 -20.66 22.26 -20.96
C LEU A 386 -21.31 22.79 -22.25
N LEU A 387 -22.44 22.21 -22.65
CA LEU A 387 -23.19 22.64 -23.84
C LEU A 387 -23.79 24.05 -23.70
N THR A 388 -23.96 24.58 -22.47
CA THR A 388 -24.41 25.96 -22.24
C THR A 388 -23.28 26.98 -22.13
N LEU A 389 -22.01 26.54 -22.19
CA LEU A 389 -20.82 27.37 -22.00
C LEU A 389 -19.97 27.51 -23.27
N THR A 390 -20.58 27.30 -24.45
CA THR A 390 -19.86 27.23 -25.74
C THR A 390 -19.29 28.57 -26.24
N ASP A 391 -19.62 29.68 -25.57
CA ASP A 391 -19.03 30.99 -25.82
C ASP A 391 -17.53 31.01 -25.45
N ARG A 392 -17.15 30.29 -24.39
CA ARG A 392 -15.77 30.20 -23.88
C ARG A 392 -15.19 28.79 -23.87
N ILE A 393 -16.02 27.76 -23.87
CA ILE A 393 -15.59 26.38 -23.79
C ILE A 393 -15.84 25.66 -25.10
N TYR A 394 -14.91 24.83 -25.53
CA TYR A 394 -15.16 23.84 -26.58
C TYR A 394 -15.32 22.45 -25.94
N PRO A 395 -16.54 21.92 -25.82
CA PRO A 395 -16.79 20.63 -25.18
C PRO A 395 -16.31 19.47 -26.05
N GLN A 396 -15.60 18.52 -25.42
CA GLN A 396 -15.13 17.30 -26.06
C GLN A 396 -15.61 16.09 -25.23
N PHE A 397 -16.62 15.37 -25.73
CA PHE A 397 -17.27 14.29 -24.99
C PHE A 397 -16.60 12.94 -25.29
N ALA A 398 -15.70 12.51 -24.41
CA ALA A 398 -14.96 11.26 -24.53
C ALA A 398 -15.74 10.09 -23.90
N THR A 399 -16.36 9.26 -24.72
CA THR A 399 -17.16 8.12 -24.25
C THR A 399 -17.37 7.06 -25.33
N HIS A 400 -17.46 5.80 -24.91
CA HIS A 400 -17.85 4.67 -25.75
C HIS A 400 -19.25 4.16 -25.44
N ASN A 401 -19.98 4.80 -24.52
CA ASN A 401 -21.31 4.37 -24.09
C ASN A 401 -22.41 4.99 -24.96
N ALA A 402 -23.20 4.15 -25.65
CA ALA A 402 -24.23 4.60 -26.59
C ALA A 402 -25.35 5.42 -25.92
N HIS A 403 -25.78 5.08 -24.70
CA HIS A 403 -26.74 5.90 -23.97
C HIS A 403 -26.19 7.29 -23.67
N THR A 404 -24.93 7.38 -23.22
CA THR A 404 -24.27 8.67 -22.98
C THR A 404 -24.17 9.50 -24.26
N VAL A 405 -23.82 8.90 -25.40
CA VAL A 405 -23.80 9.59 -26.71
C VAL A 405 -25.19 10.08 -27.08
N ALA A 406 -26.22 9.24 -26.98
CA ALA A 406 -27.61 9.62 -27.25
C ALA A 406 -28.09 10.76 -26.35
N ALA A 407 -27.69 10.77 -25.07
CA ALA A 407 -28.02 11.83 -24.12
C ALA A 407 -27.38 13.17 -24.54
N VAL A 408 -26.10 13.16 -24.91
CA VAL A 408 -25.39 14.37 -25.38
C VAL A 408 -26.03 14.92 -26.66
N LEU A 409 -26.33 14.07 -27.64
CA LEU A 409 -27.00 14.48 -28.88
C LEU A 409 -28.37 15.09 -28.60
N HIS A 410 -29.15 14.49 -27.70
CA HIS A 410 -30.45 15.01 -27.28
C HIS A 410 -30.31 16.41 -26.64
N LEU A 411 -29.41 16.54 -25.66
CA LEU A 411 -29.17 17.80 -24.96
C LEU A 411 -28.68 18.90 -25.92
N ALA A 412 -27.80 18.57 -26.86
CA ALA A 412 -27.32 19.52 -27.85
C ALA A 412 -28.47 20.05 -28.73
N GLY A 413 -29.36 19.16 -29.17
CA GLY A 413 -30.56 19.53 -29.92
C GLY A 413 -31.56 20.35 -29.11
N GLU A 414 -31.76 20.02 -27.83
CA GLU A 414 -32.63 20.76 -26.92
C GLU A 414 -32.12 22.20 -26.67
N ILE A 415 -30.81 22.36 -26.44
CA ILE A 415 -30.18 23.66 -26.15
C ILE A 415 -30.02 24.50 -27.43
N GLY A 416 -30.03 23.87 -28.60
CA GLY A 416 -29.85 24.55 -29.89
C GLY A 416 -28.38 24.76 -30.29
N VAL A 417 -27.47 23.91 -29.79
CA VAL A 417 -26.04 23.93 -30.13
C VAL A 417 -25.80 23.15 -31.42
N THR A 418 -24.93 23.63 -32.30
CA THR A 418 -24.68 22.96 -33.59
C THR A 418 -23.66 21.82 -33.44
N PRO A 419 -23.65 20.82 -34.35
CA PRO A 419 -22.66 19.75 -34.36
C PRO A 419 -21.18 20.21 -34.47
N LEU A 420 -20.93 21.48 -34.80
CA LEU A 420 -19.59 22.08 -34.91
C LEU A 420 -19.12 22.74 -33.61
N ASP A 421 -20.03 22.97 -32.66
CA ASP A 421 -19.74 23.66 -31.39
C ASP A 421 -19.17 22.72 -30.33
N TYR A 422 -19.20 21.41 -30.57
CA TYR A 422 -18.59 20.38 -29.72
C TYR A 422 -17.96 19.28 -30.59
N GLU A 423 -17.30 18.31 -29.96
CA GLU A 423 -16.89 17.05 -30.59
C GLU A 423 -17.14 15.87 -29.65
N PHE A 424 -17.26 14.69 -30.23
CA PHE A 424 -17.07 13.45 -29.50
C PHE A 424 -15.60 13.05 -29.53
N GLN A 425 -15.20 12.19 -28.58
CA GLN A 425 -13.91 11.53 -28.64
C GLN A 425 -14.03 10.05 -28.31
N ARG A 426 -13.12 9.28 -28.89
CA ARG A 426 -12.95 7.85 -28.62
C ARG A 426 -11.49 7.49 -28.52
N LEU A 427 -11.24 6.30 -28.00
CA LEU A 427 -9.91 5.70 -28.05
C LEU A 427 -9.65 5.03 -29.40
N HIS A 428 -8.40 5.01 -29.83
CA HIS A 428 -7.94 4.12 -30.89
C HIS A 428 -8.21 2.65 -30.54
N GLY A 429 -8.70 1.87 -31.50
CA GLY A 429 -9.03 0.45 -31.30
C GLY A 429 -10.31 0.16 -30.51
N MET A 430 -11.06 1.19 -30.06
CA MET A 430 -12.30 0.99 -29.27
C MET A 430 -13.42 1.95 -29.69
N GLY A 431 -14.65 1.44 -29.73
CA GLY A 431 -15.86 2.22 -30.05
C GLY A 431 -15.90 2.77 -31.48
N GLU A 432 -15.18 2.14 -32.41
CA GLU A 432 -15.08 2.63 -33.80
C GLU A 432 -16.44 2.67 -34.47
N ARG A 433 -17.23 1.60 -34.33
CA ARG A 433 -18.55 1.48 -34.97
C ARG A 433 -19.58 2.46 -34.43
N LEU A 434 -19.59 2.68 -33.11
CA LEU A 434 -20.45 3.66 -32.48
C LEU A 434 -20.21 5.05 -33.09
N HIS A 435 -18.95 5.46 -33.17
CA HIS A 435 -18.60 6.78 -33.66
C HIS A 435 -18.65 6.90 -35.19
N ASP A 436 -18.45 5.81 -35.95
CA ASP A 436 -18.70 5.81 -37.41
C ASP A 436 -20.17 6.14 -37.71
N ILE A 437 -21.10 5.53 -36.97
CA ILE A 437 -22.53 5.80 -37.08
C ILE A 437 -22.84 7.26 -36.72
N VAL A 438 -22.34 7.73 -35.59
CA VAL A 438 -22.63 9.09 -35.07
C VAL A 438 -22.03 10.17 -35.98
N LEU A 439 -20.81 9.95 -36.47
CA LEU A 439 -20.14 10.86 -37.41
C LEU A 439 -20.94 10.98 -38.71
N THR A 440 -21.39 9.84 -39.26
CA THR A 440 -22.13 9.78 -40.52
C THR A 440 -23.52 10.39 -40.40
N ASP A 441 -24.28 10.01 -39.35
CA ASP A 441 -25.69 10.38 -39.24
C ASP A 441 -25.90 11.79 -38.70
N GLN A 442 -25.03 12.24 -37.78
CA GLN A 442 -25.21 13.51 -37.07
C GLN A 442 -24.29 14.62 -37.58
N SER A 443 -23.34 14.30 -38.49
CA SER A 443 -22.33 15.25 -38.99
C SER A 443 -21.58 15.99 -37.86
N THR A 444 -21.39 15.30 -36.73
CA THR A 444 -20.59 15.80 -35.60
C THR A 444 -19.10 15.64 -35.92
N ARG A 445 -18.23 16.13 -35.03
CA ARG A 445 -16.79 15.84 -35.09
C ARG A 445 -16.46 14.69 -34.14
N CYS A 446 -15.48 13.87 -34.51
CA CYS A 446 -14.93 12.85 -33.61
C CYS A 446 -13.39 12.88 -33.61
N ARG A 447 -12.79 12.98 -32.42
CA ARG A 447 -11.35 12.92 -32.23
C ARG A 447 -10.93 11.58 -31.63
N ILE A 448 -9.96 10.93 -32.27
CA ILE A 448 -9.39 9.67 -31.81
C ILE A 448 -8.19 9.99 -30.91
N TYR A 449 -8.29 9.58 -29.66
CA TYR A 449 -7.18 9.57 -28.72
C TYR A 449 -6.29 8.36 -29.05
N ALA A 450 -5.06 8.61 -29.51
CA ALA A 450 -4.19 7.60 -30.11
C ALA A 450 -2.88 7.43 -29.33
N PRO A 451 -2.67 6.27 -28.68
CA PRO A 451 -1.42 5.97 -28.01
C PRO A 451 -0.26 5.81 -29.00
N VAL A 452 0.89 6.37 -28.64
CA VAL A 452 2.13 6.40 -29.43
C VAL A 452 3.33 6.16 -28.51
N GLY A 453 4.11 5.13 -28.79
CA GLY A 453 5.34 4.86 -28.03
C GLY A 453 5.83 3.43 -28.21
N ALA A 454 6.99 3.14 -27.64
CA ALA A 454 7.58 1.81 -27.70
C ALA A 454 6.70 0.80 -26.93
N HIS A 455 6.67 -0.46 -27.37
CA HIS A 455 5.86 -1.49 -26.72
C HIS A 455 6.20 -1.68 -25.24
N ARG A 456 7.44 -1.42 -24.80
CA ARG A 456 7.81 -1.46 -23.38
C ARG A 456 7.09 -0.41 -22.53
N ASP A 457 6.76 0.75 -23.11
CA ASP A 457 6.10 1.87 -22.42
C ASP A 457 4.56 1.69 -22.42
N LEU A 458 4.04 0.87 -23.34
CA LEU A 458 2.61 0.57 -23.49
C LEU A 458 2.02 -0.24 -22.35
N LEU A 459 2.80 -1.11 -21.71
CA LEU A 459 2.23 -2.26 -21.01
C LEU A 459 1.67 -1.95 -19.61
N ALA A 460 2.33 -1.07 -18.86
CA ALA A 460 1.77 -0.54 -17.60
C ALA A 460 0.45 0.22 -17.87
N TYR A 461 0.37 0.89 -19.00
CA TYR A 461 -0.83 1.57 -19.47
C TYR A 461 -1.91 0.60 -19.97
N LEU A 462 -1.51 -0.53 -20.56
CA LEU A 462 -2.39 -1.49 -21.21
C LEU A 462 -3.35 -2.16 -20.22
N VAL A 463 -2.88 -2.56 -19.04
CA VAL A 463 -3.73 -3.23 -18.05
C VAL A 463 -4.83 -2.30 -17.56
N ARG A 464 -4.49 -1.08 -17.16
CA ARG A 464 -5.48 -0.05 -16.77
C ARG A 464 -6.46 0.23 -17.91
N ARG A 465 -5.96 0.27 -19.16
CA ARG A 465 -6.79 0.53 -20.34
C ARG A 465 -7.80 -0.59 -20.62
N LEU A 466 -7.38 -1.82 -20.35
CA LEU A 466 -8.19 -3.00 -20.51
C LEU A 466 -9.24 -3.09 -19.39
N LEU A 467 -8.87 -2.82 -18.14
CA LEU A 467 -9.83 -2.74 -17.03
C LEU A 467 -10.92 -1.68 -17.26
N GLU A 468 -10.57 -0.52 -17.82
CA GLU A 468 -11.52 0.56 -18.16
C GLU A 468 -12.69 0.05 -19.03
N ASN A 469 -12.43 -0.93 -19.90
CA ASN A 469 -13.37 -1.35 -20.94
C ASN A 469 -13.83 -2.82 -20.82
N GLY A 470 -13.13 -3.67 -20.09
CA GLY A 470 -13.47 -5.10 -19.96
C GLY A 470 -14.00 -5.51 -18.58
N ALA A 471 -14.23 -4.59 -17.65
CA ALA A 471 -15.05 -4.89 -16.46
C ALA A 471 -16.46 -5.34 -16.88
N ASN A 472 -17.11 -6.23 -16.12
CA ASN A 472 -18.45 -6.75 -16.46
C ASN A 472 -19.54 -5.66 -16.53
N SER A 473 -19.37 -4.58 -15.77
CA SER A 473 -20.21 -3.38 -15.84
C SER A 473 -19.90 -2.45 -17.02
N SER A 474 -18.83 -2.73 -17.77
CA SER A 474 -18.44 -1.91 -18.92
C SER A 474 -19.44 -2.10 -20.06
N PHE A 475 -19.82 -0.99 -20.67
CA PHE A 475 -20.66 -0.98 -21.87
C PHE A 475 -20.03 -1.79 -23.02
N VAL A 476 -18.70 -1.77 -23.16
CA VAL A 476 -17.99 -2.47 -24.25
C VAL A 476 -18.07 -4.00 -24.08
N ASN A 477 -18.21 -4.49 -22.85
CA ASN A 477 -18.42 -5.92 -22.61
C ASN A 477 -19.89 -6.31 -22.88
N GLN A 478 -20.86 -5.49 -22.45
CA GLN A 478 -22.28 -5.78 -22.64
C GLN A 478 -22.79 -5.60 -24.08
N ILE A 479 -22.12 -4.77 -24.89
CA ILE A 479 -22.57 -4.51 -26.27
C ILE A 479 -22.38 -5.72 -27.19
N VAL A 480 -21.38 -6.56 -26.92
CA VAL A 480 -21.06 -7.77 -27.69
C VAL A 480 -21.84 -9.00 -27.23
N ASP A 481 -22.41 -8.96 -26.03
CA ASP A 481 -23.26 -10.02 -25.49
C ASP A 481 -24.66 -9.99 -26.13
N GLU A 482 -24.94 -10.94 -27.03
CA GLU A 482 -26.23 -11.05 -27.71
C GLU A 482 -27.38 -11.46 -26.79
N ASP A 483 -27.09 -12.05 -25.62
CA ASP A 483 -28.10 -12.46 -24.64
C ASP A 483 -28.66 -11.27 -23.85
N VAL A 484 -27.94 -10.13 -23.82
CA VAL A 484 -28.39 -8.90 -23.16
C VAL A 484 -29.17 -8.01 -24.14
N PRO A 485 -30.45 -7.67 -23.89
CA PRO A 485 -31.23 -6.81 -24.78
C PRO A 485 -30.62 -5.40 -24.95
N PRO A 486 -30.64 -4.80 -26.16
CA PRO A 486 -30.12 -3.44 -26.39
C PRO A 486 -30.67 -2.37 -25.46
N ALA A 487 -31.95 -2.47 -25.07
CA ALA A 487 -32.59 -1.56 -24.12
C ALA A 487 -32.03 -1.65 -22.70
N THR A 488 -31.52 -2.82 -22.30
CA THR A 488 -30.82 -3.01 -21.02
C THR A 488 -29.43 -2.40 -21.05
N VAL A 489 -28.69 -2.60 -22.15
CA VAL A 489 -27.35 -2.00 -22.35
C VAL A 489 -27.42 -0.47 -22.37
N ALA A 490 -28.49 0.08 -22.96
CA ALA A 490 -28.77 1.50 -23.02
C ALA A 490 -29.75 1.99 -21.94
N ALA A 491 -29.83 1.31 -20.79
CA ALA A 491 -30.73 1.72 -19.70
C ALA A 491 -30.40 3.12 -19.16
N CYS A 492 -31.42 3.86 -18.72
CA CYS A 492 -31.26 5.24 -18.25
C CYS A 492 -30.69 5.29 -16.82
N PRO A 493 -29.48 5.84 -16.61
CA PRO A 493 -28.84 5.86 -15.30
C PRO A 493 -29.55 6.77 -14.30
N LEU A 494 -30.24 7.83 -14.75
CA LEU A 494 -31.02 8.71 -13.87
C LEU A 494 -32.17 7.94 -13.22
N THR A 495 -32.92 7.18 -14.02
CA THR A 495 -34.03 6.34 -13.54
C THR A 495 -33.53 5.22 -12.63
N MET A 496 -32.38 4.61 -12.97
CA MET A 496 -31.77 3.59 -12.11
C MET A 496 -31.43 4.14 -10.73
N VAL A 497 -30.79 5.31 -10.66
CA VAL A 497 -30.38 5.95 -9.39
C VAL A 497 -31.59 6.40 -8.57
N GLU A 498 -32.64 6.94 -9.19
CA GLU A 498 -33.88 7.32 -8.50
C GLU A 498 -34.59 6.11 -7.87
N GLY A 499 -34.41 4.91 -8.44
CA GLY A 499 -34.96 3.67 -7.90
C GLY A 499 -34.14 3.04 -6.75
N LEU A 500 -32.96 3.58 -6.42
CA LEU A 500 -32.11 3.02 -5.36
C LEU A 500 -32.58 3.44 -3.97
N THR A 501 -32.55 2.49 -3.03
CA THR A 501 -32.76 2.75 -1.60
C THR A 501 -31.63 3.57 -0.99
N ALA A 502 -30.39 3.33 -1.42
CA ALA A 502 -29.20 4.08 -1.02
C ALA A 502 -28.29 4.32 -2.24
N ILE A 503 -27.84 5.56 -2.41
CA ILE A 503 -26.98 5.95 -3.54
C ILE A 503 -25.55 5.40 -3.35
N PRO A 504 -24.89 5.55 -2.18
CA PRO A 504 -23.59 4.91 -1.98
C PRO A 504 -23.68 3.38 -2.10
N SER A 505 -22.65 2.76 -2.68
CA SER A 505 -22.60 1.29 -2.79
C SER A 505 -22.37 0.65 -1.42
N PRO A 506 -23.21 -0.31 -0.99
CA PRO A 506 -23.01 -1.04 0.27
C PRO A 506 -21.86 -2.05 0.18
N ALA A 507 -21.39 -2.38 -1.03
CA ALA A 507 -20.24 -3.28 -1.23
C ALA A 507 -18.90 -2.65 -0.84
N LEU A 508 -18.85 -1.32 -0.64
CA LEU A 508 -17.64 -0.60 -0.28
C LEU A 508 -17.69 -0.13 1.16
N ALA A 509 -16.83 -0.72 2.01
CA ALA A 509 -16.56 -0.19 3.32
C ALA A 509 -15.74 1.12 3.22
N THR A 510 -16.18 2.18 3.90
CA THR A 510 -15.38 3.40 4.09
C THR A 510 -14.26 3.15 5.08
N GLY A 511 -13.30 4.07 5.18
CA GLY A 511 -12.19 3.98 6.13
C GLY A 511 -12.64 3.60 7.55
N PRO A 512 -13.56 4.35 8.19
CA PRO A 512 -14.06 4.03 9.54
C PRO A 512 -14.72 2.65 9.69
N GLY A 513 -15.33 2.13 8.63
CA GLY A 513 -16.08 0.87 8.62
C GLY A 513 -15.26 -0.36 8.21
N LEU A 514 -13.98 -0.19 7.84
CA LEU A 514 -13.16 -1.25 7.24
C LEU A 514 -12.98 -2.49 8.12
N PHE A 515 -12.98 -2.33 9.44
CA PHE A 515 -12.74 -3.40 10.42
C PHE A 515 -13.97 -3.68 11.31
N ALA A 516 -15.17 -3.38 10.82
CA ALA A 516 -16.40 -3.59 11.58
C ALA A 516 -16.47 -5.02 12.17
N PRO A 517 -16.95 -5.19 13.41
CA PRO A 517 -17.64 -4.20 14.26
C PRO A 517 -16.72 -3.19 14.96
N ARG A 518 -15.38 -3.33 14.87
CA ARG A 518 -14.45 -2.34 15.43
C ARG A 518 -14.36 -1.12 14.51
N ARG A 519 -14.37 0.08 15.09
CA ARG A 519 -14.10 1.32 14.33
C ARG A 519 -12.61 1.41 13.98
N ASN A 520 -12.31 1.71 12.71
CA ASN A 520 -10.95 2.02 12.27
C ASN A 520 -10.48 3.38 12.82
N SER A 521 -9.17 3.62 12.88
CA SER A 521 -8.58 4.93 13.18
C SER A 521 -8.96 5.98 12.12
N LYS A 522 -9.13 7.24 12.55
CA LYS A 522 -9.39 8.38 11.66
C LYS A 522 -8.14 8.75 10.84
N GLY A 523 -8.35 8.95 9.54
CA GLY A 523 -7.38 9.51 8.60
C GLY A 523 -7.39 11.04 8.45
N TRP A 524 -6.32 11.53 7.81
CA TRP A 524 -6.24 12.87 7.22
C TRP A 524 -5.60 12.76 5.82
N ASP A 525 -6.15 13.45 4.84
CA ASP A 525 -5.56 13.56 3.51
C ASP A 525 -4.70 14.83 3.42
N VAL A 526 -3.38 14.66 3.46
CA VAL A 526 -2.41 15.78 3.35
C VAL A 526 -2.37 16.43 1.96
N THR A 527 -3.24 16.00 1.05
CA THR A 527 -3.45 16.63 -0.26
C THR A 527 -4.76 17.45 -0.33
N ASP A 528 -5.63 17.31 0.67
CA ASP A 528 -6.83 18.12 0.83
C ASP A 528 -6.53 19.37 1.68
N ALA A 529 -6.96 20.55 1.20
CA ALA A 529 -6.65 21.80 1.86
C ALA A 529 -7.36 21.94 3.22
N SER A 530 -8.55 21.34 3.39
CA SER A 530 -9.30 21.41 4.63
C SER A 530 -8.60 20.64 5.75
N ASP A 531 -8.10 19.44 5.45
CA ASP A 531 -7.34 18.63 6.39
C ASP A 531 -6.00 19.29 6.74
N LEU A 532 -5.27 19.82 5.75
CA LEU A 532 -4.03 20.56 6.01
C LEU A 532 -4.27 21.80 6.89
N MET A 533 -5.31 22.58 6.61
CA MET A 533 -5.67 23.74 7.42
C MET A 533 -6.08 23.34 8.84
N ALA A 534 -6.83 22.25 9.00
CA ALA A 534 -7.23 21.73 10.30
C ALA A 534 -6.02 21.24 11.12
N ILE A 535 -5.10 20.51 10.48
CA ILE A 535 -3.85 20.06 11.09
C ILE A 535 -3.01 21.25 11.54
N GLU A 536 -2.79 22.22 10.66
CA GLU A 536 -1.95 23.37 10.98
C GLU A 536 -2.58 24.17 12.12
N ALA A 537 -3.87 24.52 12.01
CA ALA A 537 -4.59 25.22 13.08
C ALA A 537 -4.51 24.50 14.44
N ALA A 538 -4.53 23.16 14.45
CA ALA A 538 -4.43 22.36 15.67
C ALA A 538 -3.00 22.29 16.24
N ARG A 539 -1.96 22.24 15.39
CA ARG A 539 -0.57 22.05 15.84
C ARG A 539 0.22 23.35 16.00
N SER A 540 -0.08 24.43 15.27
CA SER A 540 0.74 25.67 15.29
C SER A 540 0.84 26.28 16.69
N ALA A 541 -0.23 26.19 17.49
CA ALA A 541 -0.23 26.65 18.88
C ALA A 541 0.79 25.92 19.77
N HIS A 542 1.35 24.80 19.29
CA HIS A 542 2.32 23.96 19.97
C HIS A 542 3.70 23.98 19.33
N ALA A 543 3.96 24.87 18.36
CA ALA A 543 5.25 24.98 17.70
C ALA A 543 6.38 25.39 18.67
N GLU A 544 6.07 26.26 19.63
CA GLU A 544 7.04 26.83 20.59
C GLU A 544 6.73 26.47 22.05
N VAL A 545 5.69 25.68 22.30
CA VAL A 545 5.33 25.25 23.65
C VAL A 545 6.46 24.41 24.24
N THR A 546 6.82 24.70 25.49
CA THR A 546 7.70 23.85 26.30
C THR A 546 6.84 22.84 27.04
N PHE A 547 7.10 21.55 26.84
CA PHE A 547 6.37 20.47 27.50
C PHE A 547 7.12 19.97 28.73
N ASP A 548 6.39 19.41 29.69
CA ASP A 548 6.99 18.81 30.90
C ASP A 548 6.54 17.35 31.06
N ALA A 549 7.51 16.48 31.30
CA ALA A 549 7.31 15.09 31.69
C ALA A 549 7.79 14.87 33.13
N ALA A 550 7.07 14.02 33.87
CA ALA A 550 7.44 13.62 35.21
C ALA A 550 6.77 12.28 35.55
N PRO A 551 7.24 11.54 36.57
CA PRO A 551 6.60 10.29 36.96
C PRO A 551 5.10 10.46 37.23
N ARG A 552 4.28 9.55 36.72
CA ARG A 552 2.83 9.49 36.98
C ARG A 552 2.57 8.28 37.86
N LEU A 553 2.64 8.47 39.18
CA LEU A 553 2.46 7.39 40.15
C LEU A 553 1.07 7.47 40.82
N ALA A 554 0.62 6.36 41.39
CA ALA A 554 -0.54 6.32 42.28
C ALA A 554 -0.25 7.06 43.61
N GLY A 555 1.02 7.12 44.01
CA GLY A 555 1.50 7.83 45.20
C GLY A 555 2.28 9.11 44.89
N ARG A 556 2.95 9.66 45.90
CA ARG A 556 3.91 10.76 45.73
C ARG A 556 5.21 10.20 45.14
N PHE A 557 5.77 10.89 44.15
CA PHE A 557 7.11 10.63 43.64
C PHE A 557 8.13 11.60 44.27
N VAL A 558 9.39 11.17 44.34
CA VAL A 558 10.55 11.98 44.71
C VAL A 558 11.11 12.68 43.47
N GLY A 559 11.22 11.95 42.35
CA GLY A 559 11.85 12.44 41.13
C GLY A 559 13.38 12.40 41.21
N GLY A 560 14.00 12.21 40.05
CA GLY A 560 15.43 12.18 39.84
C GLY A 560 15.95 13.49 39.27
N LEU A 561 16.81 13.40 38.26
CA LEU A 561 17.37 14.57 37.60
C LEU A 561 16.37 15.13 36.59
N GLN A 562 16.25 16.45 36.54
CA GLN A 562 15.56 17.12 35.42
C GLN A 562 16.51 17.19 34.22
N GLN A 563 16.07 16.64 33.09
CA GLN A 563 16.79 16.64 31.82
C GLN A 563 16.05 17.47 30.78
N THR A 564 16.80 17.98 29.82
CA THR A 564 16.27 18.75 28.69
C THR A 564 16.01 17.83 27.51
N VAL A 565 14.85 17.99 26.86
CA VAL A 565 14.50 17.31 25.62
C VAL A 565 14.61 18.33 24.48
N LEU A 566 15.47 18.03 23.50
CA LEU A 566 15.79 18.90 22.38
C LEU A 566 15.24 18.31 21.07
N ASN A 567 14.93 19.19 20.12
CA ASN A 567 14.48 18.79 18.82
C ASN A 567 15.67 18.25 18.00
N PRO A 568 15.64 17.00 17.51
CA PRO A 568 16.77 16.42 16.80
C PRO A 568 17.10 17.13 15.47
N ALA A 569 16.12 17.78 14.85
CA ALA A 569 16.31 18.50 13.58
C ALA A 569 16.94 19.88 13.78
N THR A 570 16.55 20.60 14.83
CA THR A 570 16.89 22.02 14.99
C THR A 570 17.76 22.33 16.19
N GLY A 571 17.80 21.44 17.19
CA GLY A 571 18.40 21.66 18.50
C GLY A 571 17.56 22.55 19.42
N ALA A 572 16.35 22.95 19.01
CA ALA A 572 15.48 23.81 19.82
C ALA A 572 14.92 23.06 21.04
N LEU A 573 14.63 23.79 22.11
CA LEU A 573 13.99 23.22 23.30
C LEU A 573 12.59 22.70 22.96
N VAL A 574 12.33 21.44 23.30
CA VAL A 574 10.99 20.83 23.24
C VAL A 574 10.34 20.86 24.62
N GLY A 575 11.13 20.52 25.64
CA GLY A 575 10.60 20.36 26.98
C GLY A 575 11.63 19.90 28.00
N HIS A 576 11.13 19.54 29.17
CA HIS A 576 11.92 18.96 30.25
C HIS A 576 11.29 17.65 30.71
N VAL A 577 12.13 16.73 31.16
CA VAL A 577 11.69 15.51 31.84
C VAL A 577 12.33 15.46 33.22
N LEU A 578 11.51 15.37 34.26
CA LEU A 578 11.97 14.89 35.56
C LEU A 578 11.98 13.36 35.51
N THR A 579 13.16 12.75 35.57
CA THR A 579 13.25 11.28 35.55
C THR A 579 12.71 10.67 36.84
N ALA A 580 12.36 9.40 36.83
CA ALA A 580 12.11 8.62 38.03
C ALA A 580 13.43 8.36 38.77
N ALA A 581 13.36 8.32 40.10
CA ALA A 581 14.44 7.85 40.95
C ALA A 581 14.15 6.43 41.46
N GLN A 582 15.15 5.75 42.04
CA GLN A 582 14.97 4.40 42.58
C GLN A 582 13.81 4.28 43.61
N PRO A 583 13.58 5.24 44.54
CA PRO A 583 12.43 5.20 45.45
C PRO A 583 11.07 5.29 44.73
N ASP A 584 11.02 5.88 43.53
CA ASP A 584 9.81 5.97 42.72
C ASP A 584 9.43 4.60 42.15
N VAL A 585 10.43 3.79 41.77
CA VAL A 585 10.22 2.42 41.30
C VAL A 585 9.58 1.57 42.39
N ASP A 586 10.10 1.62 43.63
CA ASP A 586 9.50 0.90 44.75
C ASP A 586 8.08 1.39 45.08
N THR A 587 7.87 2.70 45.04
CA THR A 587 6.54 3.30 45.23
C THR A 587 5.56 2.81 44.19
N ALA A 588 5.97 2.78 42.92
CA ALA A 588 5.15 2.30 41.82
C ALA A 588 4.79 0.82 41.98
N LEU A 589 5.77 -0.03 42.29
CA LEU A 589 5.56 -1.47 42.52
C LEU A 589 4.63 -1.75 43.69
N ARG A 590 4.77 -1.03 44.80
CA ARG A 590 3.94 -1.20 46.00
C ARG A 590 2.48 -0.82 45.77
N LEU A 591 2.22 0.17 44.90
CA LEU A 591 0.88 0.71 44.65
C LEU A 591 0.26 0.20 43.34
N ALA A 592 0.96 -0.67 42.61
CA ALA A 592 0.44 -1.29 41.40
C ALA A 592 -0.62 -2.32 41.77
N GLU A 593 -1.83 -2.15 41.23
CA GLU A 593 -2.96 -3.05 41.45
C GLU A 593 -3.57 -3.47 40.11
N PRO A 594 -3.76 -4.78 39.86
CA PRO A 594 -4.46 -5.25 38.67
C PRO A 594 -5.83 -4.59 38.55
N TRP A 595 -6.23 -4.28 37.31
CA TRP A 595 -7.44 -3.53 37.07
C TRP A 595 -8.68 -4.41 37.21
N SER A 596 -9.34 -4.31 38.36
CA SER A 596 -10.48 -5.15 38.77
C SER A 596 -11.77 -4.93 37.98
N ALA A 597 -11.85 -3.90 37.13
CA ALA A 597 -13.03 -3.65 36.30
C ALA A 597 -13.27 -4.81 35.33
N ALA A 598 -14.53 -5.08 34.98
CA ALA A 598 -14.87 -6.15 34.04
C ALA A 598 -14.33 -5.84 32.63
N ALA A 599 -14.07 -6.88 31.82
CA ALA A 599 -13.49 -6.71 30.48
C ALA A 599 -14.27 -5.73 29.57
N PRO A 600 -15.62 -5.72 29.54
CA PRO A 600 -16.38 -4.72 28.77
C PRO A 600 -16.18 -3.27 29.25
N ASP A 601 -16.00 -3.06 30.56
CA ASP A 601 -15.75 -1.74 31.14
C ASP A 601 -14.34 -1.25 30.78
N ARG A 602 -13.34 -2.13 30.89
CA ARG A 602 -11.97 -1.84 30.44
C ARG A 602 -11.94 -1.51 28.95
N ALA A 603 -12.63 -2.28 28.12
CA ALA A 603 -12.76 -2.03 26.69
C ALA A 603 -13.41 -0.66 26.40
N THR A 604 -14.46 -0.28 27.14
CA THR A 604 -15.10 1.04 27.03
C THR A 604 -14.12 2.17 27.34
N VAL A 605 -13.30 2.02 28.39
CA VAL A 605 -12.29 3.02 28.75
C VAL A 605 -11.17 3.10 27.71
N LEU A 606 -10.70 1.98 27.17
CA LEU A 606 -9.67 1.97 26.13
C LEU A 606 -10.16 2.61 24.82
N ASN A 607 -11.41 2.35 24.42
CA ASN A 607 -12.04 3.03 23.28
C ASN A 607 -12.15 4.54 23.52
N ARG A 608 -12.50 4.96 24.74
CA ARG A 608 -12.52 6.38 25.12
C ARG A 608 -11.11 7.00 25.07
N ALA A 609 -10.08 6.27 25.50
CA ALA A 609 -8.70 6.73 25.38
C ALA A 609 -8.30 6.93 23.91
N ALA A 610 -8.67 5.99 23.04
CA ALA A 610 -8.46 6.11 21.60
C ALA A 610 -9.13 7.37 21.02
N ASP A 611 -10.37 7.66 21.39
CA ASP A 611 -11.08 8.88 20.97
C ASP A 611 -10.40 10.16 21.48
N ARG A 612 -9.83 10.14 22.69
CA ARG A 612 -9.08 11.29 23.24
C ARG A 612 -7.78 11.55 22.50
N LEU A 613 -7.05 10.50 22.13
CA LEU A 613 -5.84 10.63 21.31
C LEU A 613 -6.17 11.22 19.93
N GLU A 614 -7.21 10.71 19.24
CA GLU A 614 -7.66 11.28 17.96
C GLU A 614 -8.06 12.77 18.10
N ALA A 615 -8.77 13.12 19.17
CA ALA A 615 -9.19 14.50 19.42
C ALA A 615 -8.00 15.45 19.65
N ASP A 616 -6.91 14.96 20.24
CA ASP A 616 -5.72 15.75 20.60
C ASP A 616 -4.59 15.72 19.55
N HIS A 617 -4.91 15.38 18.31
CA HIS A 617 -3.95 15.25 17.21
C HIS A 617 -2.99 16.44 17.05
N GLY A 618 -3.43 17.68 17.34
CA GLY A 618 -2.59 18.88 17.25
C GLY A 618 -1.34 18.84 18.15
N ARG A 619 -1.51 18.54 19.45
CA ARG A 619 -0.39 18.38 20.39
C ARG A 619 0.47 17.16 20.06
N ILE A 620 -0.17 16.06 19.66
CA ILE A 620 0.51 14.82 19.32
C ILE A 620 1.39 15.00 18.08
N PHE A 621 0.89 15.59 17.01
CA PHE A 621 1.67 15.84 15.79
C PHE A 621 2.82 16.81 16.05
N ALA A 622 2.62 17.83 16.90
CA ALA A 622 3.69 18.74 17.29
C ALA A 622 4.80 18.01 18.06
N LEU A 623 4.47 17.16 19.05
CA LEU A 623 5.46 16.38 19.79
C LEU A 623 6.14 15.33 18.91
N LEU A 624 5.41 14.57 18.09
CA LEU A 624 6.03 13.57 17.21
C LEU A 624 7.03 14.21 16.22
N ALA A 625 6.73 15.41 15.69
CA ALA A 625 7.67 16.14 14.85
C ALA A 625 8.85 16.72 15.64
N ARG A 626 8.60 17.37 16.79
CA ARG A 626 9.62 18.09 17.56
C ARG A 626 10.47 17.22 18.44
N GLU A 627 9.91 16.20 19.10
CA GLU A 627 10.61 15.29 20.01
C GLU A 627 11.24 14.11 19.25
N ALA A 628 10.47 13.47 18.37
CA ALA A 628 10.90 12.23 17.70
C ALA A 628 11.38 12.43 16.25
N GLY A 629 11.33 13.66 15.72
CA GLY A 629 11.81 13.96 14.37
C GLY A 629 10.94 13.41 13.23
N LYS A 630 9.65 13.12 13.47
CA LYS A 630 8.77 12.46 12.50
C LYS A 630 8.10 13.43 11.54
N THR A 631 8.14 13.11 10.25
CA THR A 631 7.39 13.82 9.21
C THR A 631 5.89 13.78 9.49
N LEU A 632 5.11 14.69 8.90
CA LEU A 632 3.66 14.73 9.12
C LEU A 632 2.97 13.40 8.74
N ALA A 633 3.39 12.76 7.64
CA ALA A 633 2.85 11.46 7.23
C ALA A 633 3.15 10.37 8.28
N ASP A 634 4.37 10.36 8.83
CA ASP A 634 4.75 9.43 9.90
C ASP A 634 3.98 9.70 11.21
N ALA A 635 3.73 10.97 11.54
CA ALA A 635 2.98 11.35 12.73
C ALA A 635 1.50 10.95 12.65
N ILE A 636 0.88 11.13 11.47
CA ILE A 636 -0.49 10.64 11.20
C ILE A 636 -0.55 9.12 11.33
N ALA A 637 0.37 8.40 10.68
CA ALA A 637 0.40 6.94 10.72
C ALA A 637 0.58 6.41 12.14
N GLU A 638 1.47 7.01 12.94
CA GLU A 638 1.70 6.59 14.32
C GLU A 638 0.52 6.88 15.26
N LEU A 639 -0.14 8.04 15.14
CA LEU A 639 -1.36 8.29 15.91
C LEU A 639 -2.44 7.25 15.58
N ARG A 640 -2.62 6.96 14.28
CA ARG A 640 -3.57 5.95 13.82
C ARG A 640 -3.26 4.57 14.38
N GLU A 641 -2.00 4.16 14.33
CA GLU A 641 -1.56 2.87 14.87
C GLU A 641 -1.80 2.76 16.40
N ALA A 642 -1.52 3.82 17.17
CA ALA A 642 -1.80 3.87 18.61
C ALA A 642 -3.30 3.69 18.92
N VAL A 643 -4.15 4.39 18.15
CA VAL A 643 -5.61 4.30 18.25
C VAL A 643 -6.10 2.90 17.87
N ASP A 644 -5.57 2.34 16.79
CA ASP A 644 -5.94 1.01 16.33
C ASP A 644 -5.56 -0.06 17.34
N PHE A 645 -4.39 0.02 17.99
CA PHE A 645 -4.03 -0.88 19.08
C PHE A 645 -5.04 -0.84 20.23
N LEU A 646 -5.38 0.37 20.71
CA LEU A 646 -6.34 0.51 21.81
C LEU A 646 -7.71 -0.08 21.46
N ARG A 647 -8.22 0.21 20.25
CA ARG A 647 -9.51 -0.31 19.79
C ARG A 647 -9.47 -1.82 19.55
N TYR A 648 -8.37 -2.33 18.98
CA TYR A 648 -8.21 -3.75 18.68
C TYR A 648 -8.16 -4.59 19.95
N TYR A 649 -7.37 -4.18 20.93
CA TYR A 649 -7.27 -4.88 22.21
C TYR A 649 -8.51 -4.70 23.07
N ALA A 650 -9.20 -3.55 22.99
CA ALA A 650 -10.52 -3.38 23.61
C ALA A 650 -11.53 -4.42 23.08
N ALA A 651 -11.56 -4.64 21.76
CA ALA A 651 -12.43 -5.64 21.14
C ALA A 651 -12.03 -7.08 21.53
N GLY A 652 -10.73 -7.37 21.62
CA GLY A 652 -10.23 -8.69 22.01
C GLY A 652 -10.39 -9.02 23.51
N ALA A 653 -10.45 -8.01 24.38
CA ALA A 653 -10.50 -8.19 25.84
C ALA A 653 -11.66 -9.06 26.31
N THR A 654 -12.83 -8.96 25.66
CA THR A 654 -14.04 -9.69 26.05
C THR A 654 -13.99 -11.18 25.72
N ALA A 655 -13.05 -11.62 24.88
CA ALA A 655 -12.86 -13.02 24.52
C ALA A 655 -11.87 -13.76 25.46
N LEU A 656 -11.26 -13.07 26.44
CA LEU A 656 -10.31 -13.68 27.36
C LEU A 656 -11.02 -14.55 28.41
N ALA A 657 -10.59 -15.81 28.49
CA ALA A 657 -11.12 -16.78 29.46
C ALA A 657 -10.32 -16.83 30.78
N ASN A 658 -9.05 -16.43 30.74
CA ASN A 658 -8.13 -16.48 31.87
C ASN A 658 -7.99 -15.11 32.55
N PRO A 659 -7.74 -15.08 33.87
CA PRO A 659 -7.52 -13.83 34.59
C PRO A 659 -6.20 -13.15 34.20
N ALA A 660 -6.09 -11.87 34.56
CA ALA A 660 -4.85 -11.13 34.50
C ALA A 660 -3.73 -11.85 35.27
N ARG A 661 -2.49 -11.71 34.79
CA ARG A 661 -1.32 -12.33 35.41
C ARG A 661 -0.77 -11.51 36.59
N GLY A 662 -0.97 -10.19 36.61
CA GLY A 662 -0.57 -9.33 37.73
C GLY A 662 -0.02 -7.98 37.26
N THR A 663 1.22 -7.67 37.64
CA THR A 663 1.92 -6.43 37.26
C THR A 663 2.87 -6.68 36.08
N PHE A 664 2.72 -5.91 35.01
CA PHE A 664 3.59 -5.93 33.83
C PHE A 664 4.49 -4.69 33.79
N ALA A 665 5.76 -4.89 33.46
CA ALA A 665 6.63 -3.81 33.00
C ALA A 665 6.53 -3.68 31.47
N CYS A 666 6.13 -2.51 30.97
CA CYS A 666 6.08 -2.20 29.55
C CYS A 666 7.22 -1.24 29.21
N ILE A 667 8.20 -1.70 28.44
CA ILE A 667 9.41 -0.97 28.07
C ILE A 667 9.40 -0.75 26.56
N SER A 668 9.27 0.50 26.13
CA SER A 668 9.03 0.86 24.73
C SER A 668 10.21 1.63 24.10
N PRO A 669 10.35 1.60 22.76
CA PRO A 669 11.43 2.26 22.04
C PRO A 669 11.07 3.72 21.71
N TRP A 670 12.08 4.49 21.25
CA TRP A 670 11.93 5.89 20.85
C TRP A 670 11.40 6.07 19.42
N ASN A 671 11.47 5.04 18.59
CA ASN A 671 11.17 5.16 17.16
C ASN A 671 9.69 5.03 16.82
N PHE A 672 8.89 4.45 17.71
CA PHE A 672 7.42 4.53 17.74
C PHE A 672 6.98 4.89 19.15
N PRO A 673 7.25 6.12 19.59
CA PRO A 673 7.15 6.52 20.98
C PRO A 673 5.71 6.67 21.47
N LEU A 674 4.73 6.67 20.56
CA LEU A 674 3.31 6.65 20.87
C LEU A 674 2.68 5.29 20.53
N ALA A 675 2.87 4.77 19.31
CA ALA A 675 2.15 3.58 18.84
C ALA A 675 2.52 2.32 19.62
N ILE A 676 3.81 1.95 19.66
CA ILE A 676 4.26 0.74 20.37
C ILE A 676 4.06 0.91 21.88
N PHE A 677 4.27 2.12 22.40
CA PHE A 677 3.99 2.45 23.80
C PHE A 677 2.52 2.18 24.17
N CYS A 678 1.57 2.72 23.41
CA CYS A 678 0.14 2.46 23.61
C CYS A 678 -0.23 1.00 23.31
N GLY A 679 0.43 0.33 22.36
CA GLY A 679 0.18 -1.06 22.02
C GLY A 679 0.50 -2.02 23.17
N GLN A 680 1.69 -1.92 23.76
CA GLN A 680 2.09 -2.74 24.91
C GLN A 680 1.19 -2.49 26.12
N ILE A 681 0.97 -1.22 26.46
CA ILE A 681 0.17 -0.81 27.63
C ILE A 681 -1.30 -1.20 27.44
N GLY A 682 -1.86 -0.92 26.26
CA GLY A 682 -3.25 -1.22 25.91
C GLY A 682 -3.56 -2.70 26.01
N ALA A 683 -2.67 -3.57 25.53
CA ALA A 683 -2.82 -5.02 25.64
C ALA A 683 -2.81 -5.51 27.11
N ALA A 684 -1.84 -5.05 27.90
CA ALA A 684 -1.73 -5.44 29.31
C ALA A 684 -2.96 -4.99 30.13
N LEU A 685 -3.42 -3.74 29.92
CA LEU A 685 -4.62 -3.19 30.56
C LEU A 685 -5.90 -3.90 30.07
N ALA A 686 -6.01 -4.20 28.78
CA ALA A 686 -7.14 -4.95 28.22
C ALA A 686 -7.29 -6.32 28.90
N ALA A 687 -6.18 -7.01 29.16
CA ALA A 687 -6.14 -8.27 29.92
C ALA A 687 -6.37 -8.10 31.44
N GLY A 688 -6.37 -6.86 31.96
CA GLY A 688 -6.66 -6.53 33.37
C GLY A 688 -5.42 -6.41 34.27
N ASN A 689 -4.21 -6.34 33.69
CA ASN A 689 -2.97 -6.23 34.46
C ASN A 689 -2.74 -4.80 34.97
N ALA A 690 -1.95 -4.66 36.03
CA ALA A 690 -1.31 -3.39 36.37
C ALA A 690 -0.11 -3.18 35.44
N VAL A 691 0.19 -1.93 35.09
CA VAL A 691 1.25 -1.59 34.14
C VAL A 691 2.19 -0.55 34.72
N LEU A 692 3.48 -0.87 34.71
CA LEU A 692 4.58 0.04 34.95
C LEU A 692 5.23 0.37 33.61
N ALA A 693 4.91 1.55 33.08
CA ALA A 693 5.35 2.01 31.77
C ALA A 693 6.68 2.75 31.87
N LYS A 694 7.68 2.27 31.13
CA LYS A 694 9.01 2.89 30.99
C LYS A 694 9.24 3.23 29.51
N PRO A 695 9.08 4.51 29.10
CA PRO A 695 9.36 4.91 27.73
C PRO A 695 10.88 4.99 27.48
N ALA A 696 11.28 5.07 26.22
CA ALA A 696 12.66 5.43 25.88
C ALA A 696 13.00 6.83 26.41
N GLU A 697 14.27 7.04 26.77
CA GLU A 697 14.76 8.29 27.36
C GLU A 697 14.73 9.47 26.38
N GLN A 698 14.76 9.19 25.07
CA GLN A 698 14.69 10.20 24.02
C GLN A 698 13.28 10.80 23.85
N THR A 699 12.22 10.05 24.21
CA THR A 699 10.83 10.42 23.89
C THR A 699 9.86 10.37 25.10
N PRO A 700 10.18 11.00 26.24
CA PRO A 700 9.35 10.94 27.45
C PRO A 700 8.12 11.86 27.42
N LEU A 701 8.11 12.93 26.63
CA LEU A 701 7.05 13.95 26.61
C LEU A 701 5.78 13.38 25.96
N ILE A 702 5.90 12.78 24.78
CA ILE A 702 4.77 12.12 24.10
C ILE A 702 4.21 10.94 24.92
N ALA A 703 5.09 10.17 25.56
CA ALA A 703 4.68 9.09 26.45
C ALA A 703 3.88 9.61 27.65
N THR A 704 4.33 10.73 28.24
CA THR A 704 3.60 11.39 29.33
C THR A 704 2.21 11.87 28.89
N LEU A 705 2.13 12.50 27.72
CA LEU A 705 0.85 12.94 27.15
C LEU A 705 -0.12 11.77 26.94
N ALA A 706 0.39 10.63 26.44
CA ALA A 706 -0.41 9.43 26.23
C ALA A 706 -0.97 8.85 27.56
N ILE A 707 -0.15 8.80 28.62
CA ILE A 707 -0.57 8.37 29.95
C ILE A 707 -1.62 9.31 30.54
N ASP A 708 -1.43 10.63 30.38
CA ASP A 708 -2.41 11.62 30.84
C ASP A 708 -3.78 11.43 30.14
N HIS A 709 -3.79 11.07 28.85
CA HIS A 709 -5.03 10.72 28.13
C HIS A 709 -5.65 9.39 28.60
N LEU A 710 -4.85 8.36 28.87
CA LEU A 710 -5.33 7.08 29.41
C LEU A 710 -5.97 7.28 30.79
N HIS A 711 -5.35 8.05 31.68
CA HIS A 711 -5.95 8.40 32.97
C HIS A 711 -7.23 9.22 32.82
N ALA A 712 -7.21 10.24 31.96
CA ALA A 712 -8.40 11.06 31.71
C ALA A 712 -9.55 10.26 31.07
N ALA A 713 -9.25 9.16 30.37
CA ALA A 713 -10.26 8.23 29.86
C ALA A 713 -10.86 7.35 30.96
N GLY A 714 -10.17 7.16 32.08
CA GLY A 714 -10.64 6.40 33.23
C GLY A 714 -9.76 5.23 33.65
N VAL A 715 -8.55 5.09 33.10
CA VAL A 715 -7.59 4.08 33.58
C VAL A 715 -7.12 4.48 34.99
N PRO A 716 -7.32 3.64 36.03
CA PRO A 716 -6.89 3.97 37.38
C PRO A 716 -5.39 4.19 37.48
N LYS A 717 -4.95 5.11 38.34
CA LYS A 717 -3.52 5.35 38.60
C LYS A 717 -2.81 4.15 39.23
N THR A 718 -3.53 3.28 39.94
CA THR A 718 -2.97 2.03 40.47
C THR A 718 -2.78 0.98 39.38
N ALA A 719 -3.58 1.03 38.30
CA ALA A 719 -3.47 0.12 37.16
C ALA A 719 -2.45 0.57 36.10
N LEU A 720 -2.08 1.85 36.06
CA LEU A 720 -1.13 2.39 35.09
C LEU A 720 -0.26 3.47 35.74
N GLN A 721 1.06 3.28 35.72
CA GLN A 721 2.02 4.25 36.24
C GLN A 721 3.17 4.48 35.27
N LEU A 722 3.64 5.72 35.15
CA LEU A 722 4.74 6.12 34.27
C LEU A 722 6.02 6.37 35.06
N LEU A 723 7.11 5.75 34.61
CA LEU A 723 8.45 5.89 35.15
C LEU A 723 9.42 6.33 34.03
N PRO A 724 9.49 7.63 33.69
CA PRO A 724 10.44 8.11 32.69
C PRO A 724 11.88 7.98 33.23
N GLY A 725 12.85 7.63 32.40
CA GLY A 725 14.24 7.50 32.85
C GLY A 725 15.08 6.69 31.88
N ASP A 726 16.32 6.40 32.26
CA ASP A 726 17.24 5.61 31.43
C ASP A 726 17.07 4.10 31.62
N GLY A 727 18.01 3.32 31.07
CA GLY A 727 18.05 1.86 31.20
C GLY A 727 18.08 1.34 32.65
N SER A 728 18.53 2.15 33.62
CA SER A 728 18.61 1.73 35.02
C SER A 728 17.24 1.53 35.66
N ILE A 729 16.25 2.36 35.28
CA ILE A 729 14.85 2.20 35.71
C ILE A 729 14.24 0.94 35.11
N GLY A 730 14.51 0.66 33.84
CA GLY A 730 14.11 -0.60 33.20
C GLY A 730 14.71 -1.81 33.92
N ALA A 731 16.01 -1.76 34.21
CA ALA A 731 16.71 -2.82 34.93
C ALA A 731 16.16 -3.02 36.36
N ALA A 732 15.77 -1.94 37.05
CA ALA A 732 15.15 -2.05 38.37
C ALA A 732 13.82 -2.81 38.32
N LEU A 733 12.98 -2.55 37.31
CA LEU A 733 11.73 -3.26 37.10
C LEU A 733 11.96 -4.75 36.79
N THR A 734 12.94 -5.08 35.94
CA THR A 734 13.20 -6.47 35.53
C THR A 734 13.95 -7.30 36.59
N ARG A 735 14.27 -6.71 37.75
CA ARG A 735 14.93 -7.36 38.90
C ARG A 735 14.02 -7.50 40.12
N ASP A 736 12.81 -6.96 40.08
CA ASP A 736 11.90 -6.99 41.22
C ASP A 736 10.89 -8.13 41.07
N SER A 737 10.82 -9.01 42.07
CA SER A 737 9.97 -10.21 42.05
C SER A 737 8.47 -9.91 42.10
N ARG A 738 8.06 -8.65 42.35
CA ARG A 738 6.66 -8.22 42.26
C ARG A 738 6.18 -8.04 40.81
N VAL A 739 7.09 -8.02 39.83
CA VAL A 739 6.75 -7.98 38.40
C VAL A 739 6.45 -9.40 37.91
N ASN A 740 5.30 -9.58 37.27
CA ASN A 740 4.82 -10.89 36.83
C ASN A 740 5.05 -11.15 35.33
N GLY A 741 5.47 -10.14 34.57
CA GLY A 741 5.79 -10.25 33.15
C GLY A 741 6.38 -8.96 32.59
N VAL A 742 7.04 -9.06 31.43
CA VAL A 742 7.67 -7.92 30.76
C VAL A 742 7.28 -7.92 29.29
N ALA A 743 6.80 -6.77 28.80
CA ALA A 743 6.66 -6.48 27.38
C ALA A 743 7.74 -5.47 26.99
N PHE A 744 8.65 -5.87 26.11
CA PHE A 744 9.79 -5.10 25.69
C PHE A 744 9.82 -4.97 24.17
N THR A 745 10.14 -3.78 23.69
CA THR A 745 10.49 -3.58 22.28
C THR A 745 11.75 -2.73 22.18
N GLY A 746 12.78 -3.22 21.49
CA GLY A 746 14.08 -2.56 21.39
C GLY A 746 15.17 -3.50 20.86
N SER A 747 16.43 -3.29 21.26
CA SER A 747 17.55 -4.08 20.71
C SER A 747 17.55 -5.53 21.21
N THR A 748 18.04 -6.45 20.37
CA THR A 748 18.24 -7.86 20.75
C THR A 748 19.18 -8.00 21.95
N ALA A 749 20.23 -7.18 22.04
CA ALA A 749 21.17 -7.18 23.16
C ALA A 749 20.48 -6.81 24.49
N THR A 750 19.62 -5.79 24.48
CA THR A 750 18.83 -5.39 25.65
C THR A 750 17.81 -6.47 26.04
N ALA A 751 17.10 -7.06 25.06
CA ALA A 751 16.15 -8.15 25.33
C ALA A 751 16.83 -9.34 26.02
N GLN A 752 18.03 -9.70 25.57
CA GLN A 752 18.85 -10.75 26.18
C GLN A 752 19.30 -10.40 27.62
N ALA A 753 19.65 -9.13 27.88
CA ALA A 753 19.96 -8.66 29.23
C ALA A 753 18.74 -8.73 30.16
N ILE A 754 17.58 -8.31 29.67
CA ILE A 754 16.29 -8.42 30.38
C ILE A 754 15.99 -9.89 30.69
N ARG A 755 16.12 -10.79 29.71
CA ARG A 755 15.88 -12.23 29.91
C ARG A 755 16.73 -12.83 31.03
N ARG A 756 18.03 -12.50 31.06
CA ARG A 756 18.94 -12.94 32.13
C ARG A 756 18.53 -12.40 33.50
N SER A 757 18.23 -11.11 33.58
CA SER A 757 17.72 -10.47 34.79
C SER A 757 16.45 -11.16 35.31
N MET A 758 15.48 -11.42 34.43
CA MET A 758 14.23 -12.07 34.80
C MET A 758 14.46 -13.49 35.31
N ALA A 759 15.33 -14.27 34.67
CA ALA A 759 15.66 -15.63 35.11
C ALA A 759 16.24 -15.65 36.54
N ASP A 760 17.02 -14.64 36.91
CA ASP A 760 17.63 -14.55 38.23
C ASP A 760 16.67 -14.10 39.33
N HIS A 761 15.68 -13.27 39.00
CA HIS A 761 14.95 -12.48 40.00
C HIS A 761 13.43 -12.68 40.00
N LEU A 762 12.80 -12.90 38.85
CA LEU A 762 11.35 -13.02 38.75
C LEU A 762 10.91 -14.47 38.98
N ASP A 763 9.59 -14.70 38.92
CA ASP A 763 9.06 -16.04 38.74
C ASP A 763 9.68 -16.69 37.48
N PRO A 764 10.21 -17.92 37.54
CA PRO A 764 10.88 -18.57 36.41
C PRO A 764 10.01 -18.69 35.15
N THR A 765 8.69 -18.68 35.31
CA THR A 765 7.69 -18.77 34.22
C THR A 765 7.10 -17.42 33.83
N ALA A 766 7.61 -16.30 34.36
CA ALA A 766 7.20 -14.96 33.98
C ALA A 766 7.46 -14.72 32.48
N PRO A 767 6.45 -14.34 31.68
CA PRO A 767 6.61 -14.16 30.25
C PRO A 767 7.44 -12.91 29.95
N LEU A 768 8.34 -13.06 28.98
CA LEU A 768 8.96 -11.96 28.27
C LEU A 768 8.40 -11.94 26.85
N ILE A 769 7.67 -10.88 26.51
CA ILE A 769 7.35 -10.55 25.12
C ILE A 769 8.44 -9.59 24.67
N ALA A 770 9.36 -10.05 23.83
CA ALA A 770 10.44 -9.23 23.30
C ALA A 770 10.35 -9.15 21.79
N GLU A 771 9.99 -7.97 21.28
CA GLU A 771 10.05 -7.63 19.86
C GLU A 771 11.33 -6.83 19.61
N THR A 772 12.14 -7.25 18.63
CA THR A 772 13.48 -6.68 18.42
C THR A 772 13.76 -6.36 16.95
N GLY A 773 15.02 -6.11 16.61
CA GLY A 773 15.43 -5.65 15.28
C GLY A 773 15.40 -6.73 14.20
N GLY A 774 15.79 -6.34 12.98
CA GLY A 774 15.83 -7.24 11.83
C GLY A 774 16.90 -6.82 10.82
N LEU A 775 17.52 -7.81 10.18
CA LEU A 775 18.24 -7.62 8.92
C LEU A 775 17.27 -7.85 7.76
N ASN A 776 16.37 -6.90 7.55
CA ASN A 776 15.29 -7.06 6.59
C ASN A 776 15.78 -6.96 5.15
N ALA A 777 15.35 -7.89 4.31
CA ALA A 777 15.72 -7.94 2.91
C ALA A 777 14.54 -7.66 1.98
N MET A 778 14.83 -7.17 0.78
CA MET A 778 13.87 -7.12 -0.33
C MET A 778 14.51 -7.77 -1.56
N LEU A 779 13.76 -8.62 -2.24
CA LEU A 779 14.18 -9.25 -3.49
C LEU A 779 13.38 -8.67 -4.66
N VAL A 780 14.09 -8.20 -5.68
CA VAL A 780 13.52 -7.68 -6.93
C VAL A 780 14.03 -8.53 -8.09
N ASP A 781 13.12 -9.28 -8.71
CA ASP A 781 13.42 -10.06 -9.92
C ASP A 781 13.16 -9.26 -11.20
N SER A 782 13.50 -9.86 -12.36
CA SER A 782 13.38 -9.19 -13.66
C SER A 782 11.95 -8.99 -14.17
N THR A 783 10.93 -9.54 -13.49
CA THR A 783 9.51 -9.33 -13.83
C THR A 783 8.90 -8.12 -13.12
N ALA A 784 9.56 -7.62 -12.07
CA ALA A 784 9.12 -6.46 -11.32
C ALA A 784 9.04 -5.21 -12.20
N LEU A 785 8.05 -4.35 -11.93
CA LEU A 785 7.99 -3.02 -12.53
C LEU A 785 8.98 -2.09 -11.80
N PRO A 786 10.06 -1.60 -12.44
CA PRO A 786 11.09 -0.81 -11.76
C PRO A 786 10.54 0.43 -11.06
N GLU A 787 9.54 1.11 -11.65
CA GLU A 787 8.93 2.30 -11.11
C GLU A 787 8.14 2.05 -9.81
N GLN A 788 7.59 0.84 -9.64
CA GLN A 788 6.94 0.43 -8.39
C GLN A 788 7.98 -0.02 -7.37
N ALA A 789 8.94 -0.85 -7.79
CA ALA A 789 10.01 -1.32 -6.92
C ALA A 789 10.81 -0.16 -6.34
N VAL A 790 11.23 0.83 -7.15
CA VAL A 790 11.98 2.00 -6.68
C VAL A 790 11.19 2.85 -5.68
N ARG A 791 9.89 3.09 -5.94
CA ARG A 791 9.00 3.78 -4.98
C ARG A 791 9.01 3.07 -3.63
N ASP A 792 8.89 1.75 -3.65
CA ASP A 792 8.76 0.92 -2.45
C ASP A 792 10.10 0.72 -1.73
N ILE A 793 11.21 0.67 -2.46
CA ILE A 793 12.59 0.68 -1.94
C ILE A 793 12.87 1.99 -1.20
N LEU A 794 12.54 3.14 -1.81
CA LEU A 794 12.75 4.45 -1.19
C LEU A 794 11.99 4.59 0.12
N ALA A 795 10.68 4.28 0.09
CA ALA A 795 9.84 4.31 1.29
C ALA A 795 10.38 3.36 2.36
N SER A 796 10.68 2.11 2.00
CA SER A 796 11.14 1.10 2.97
C SER A 796 12.53 1.40 3.55
N SER A 797 13.41 2.10 2.82
CA SER A 797 14.80 2.34 3.26
C SER A 797 14.98 3.66 3.99
N PHE A 798 14.29 4.72 3.55
CA PHE A 798 14.61 6.10 3.95
C PHE A 798 13.49 6.82 4.69
N GLN A 799 12.23 6.37 4.61
CA GLN A 799 11.16 6.95 5.40
C GLN A 799 11.49 6.85 6.90
N SER A 800 11.17 7.91 7.65
CA SER A 800 11.55 8.05 9.06
C SER A 800 13.08 7.95 9.29
N ALA A 801 13.89 8.36 8.31
CA ALA A 801 15.35 8.21 8.28
C ALA A 801 15.80 6.74 8.48
N GLY A 802 15.03 5.76 7.98
CA GLY A 802 15.33 4.35 8.13
C GLY A 802 15.24 3.84 9.59
N GLN A 803 14.64 4.61 10.50
CA GLN A 803 14.52 4.28 11.93
C GLN A 803 13.27 3.44 12.22
N ARG A 804 12.93 2.51 11.33
CA ARG A 804 11.87 1.52 11.54
C ARG A 804 12.50 0.15 11.70
N CYS A 805 12.00 -0.67 12.63
CA CYS A 805 12.45 -2.05 12.74
C CYS A 805 12.15 -2.85 11.46
N SER A 806 11.14 -2.46 10.69
CA SER A 806 10.78 -3.01 9.38
C SER A 806 11.50 -2.37 8.18
N ALA A 807 12.41 -1.42 8.39
CA ALA A 807 13.09 -0.75 7.29
C ALA A 807 13.94 -1.74 6.47
N LEU A 808 13.98 -1.53 5.15
CA LEU A 808 14.82 -2.29 4.22
C LEU A 808 16.29 -2.04 4.51
N ARG A 809 17.03 -3.13 4.79
CA ARG A 809 18.47 -3.09 5.07
C ARG A 809 19.30 -3.59 3.90
N CYS A 810 18.87 -4.69 3.27
CA CYS A 810 19.56 -5.33 2.15
C CYS A 810 18.62 -5.55 0.96
N LEU A 811 18.85 -4.84 -0.13
CA LEU A 811 18.17 -5.04 -1.41
C LEU A 811 18.96 -6.03 -2.26
N TYR A 812 18.30 -7.10 -2.69
CA TYR A 812 18.77 -8.02 -3.70
C TYR A 812 18.10 -7.70 -5.04
N VAL A 813 18.88 -7.37 -6.05
CA VAL A 813 18.37 -7.12 -7.41
C VAL A 813 18.93 -8.14 -8.38
N GLN A 814 18.08 -8.72 -9.21
CA GLN A 814 18.54 -9.65 -10.24
C GLN A 814 19.48 -8.91 -11.22
N GLU A 815 20.62 -9.53 -11.56
CA GLU A 815 21.68 -8.92 -12.41
C GLU A 815 21.13 -8.31 -13.70
N ASP A 816 20.14 -8.96 -14.33
CA ASP A 816 19.56 -8.55 -15.62
C ASP A 816 18.84 -7.20 -15.58
N VAL A 817 18.40 -6.74 -14.41
CA VAL A 817 17.69 -5.46 -14.22
C VAL A 817 18.40 -4.51 -13.25
N ALA A 818 19.53 -4.92 -12.68
CA ALA A 818 20.26 -4.18 -11.66
C ALA A 818 20.62 -2.76 -12.09
N ASP A 819 21.14 -2.57 -13.30
CA ASP A 819 21.52 -1.25 -13.82
C ASP A 819 20.31 -0.31 -13.93
N THR A 820 19.19 -0.81 -14.47
CA THR A 820 17.96 -0.01 -14.67
C THR A 820 17.34 0.39 -13.33
N VAL A 821 17.23 -0.56 -12.40
CA VAL A 821 16.70 -0.30 -11.05
C VAL A 821 17.61 0.66 -10.29
N THR A 822 18.91 0.49 -10.38
CA THR A 822 19.89 1.32 -9.66
C THR A 822 19.94 2.74 -10.20
N GLU A 823 19.94 2.93 -11.53
CA GLU A 823 19.89 4.25 -12.16
C GLU A 823 18.63 5.02 -11.72
N MET A 824 17.47 4.37 -11.78
CA MET A 824 16.21 4.97 -11.38
C MET A 824 16.16 5.24 -9.87
N LEU A 825 16.66 4.33 -9.04
CA LEU A 825 16.76 4.51 -7.59
C LEU A 825 17.61 5.73 -7.24
N PHE A 826 18.80 5.84 -7.83
CA PHE A 826 19.71 6.94 -7.53
C PHE A 826 19.18 8.29 -8.01
N GLY A 827 18.55 8.33 -9.18
CA GLY A 827 17.89 9.54 -9.66
C GLY A 827 16.69 9.95 -8.80
N ALA A 828 15.93 8.99 -8.28
CA ALA A 828 14.80 9.26 -7.40
C ALA A 828 15.25 9.66 -5.98
N MET A 829 16.40 9.16 -5.52
CA MET A 829 17.05 9.62 -4.29
C MET A 829 17.45 11.11 -4.37
N ASP A 830 17.90 11.59 -5.53
CA ASP A 830 18.29 13.00 -5.72
C ASP A 830 17.12 13.98 -5.49
N ASP A 831 15.88 13.49 -5.57
CA ASP A 831 14.67 14.26 -5.34
C ASP A 831 14.16 14.23 -3.88
N LEU A 832 14.85 13.53 -2.97
CA LEU A 832 14.51 13.52 -1.54
C LEU A 832 14.89 14.84 -0.86
N ALA A 833 13.95 15.42 -0.13
CA ALA A 833 14.17 16.61 0.69
C ALA A 833 14.44 16.21 2.15
N LEU A 834 15.65 16.52 2.63
CA LEU A 834 16.01 16.40 4.04
C LEU A 834 15.79 17.73 4.75
N GLY A 835 15.24 17.72 5.96
CA GLY A 835 15.03 18.95 6.71
C GLY A 835 14.21 18.80 7.99
N ASP A 836 13.69 19.93 8.47
CA ASP A 836 12.79 19.95 9.63
C ASP A 836 11.48 19.21 9.28
N PRO A 837 11.13 18.14 10.02
CA PRO A 837 9.91 17.38 9.78
C PRO A 837 8.61 18.15 10.04
N TRP A 838 8.68 19.35 10.63
CA TRP A 838 7.54 20.26 10.73
C TRP A 838 6.96 20.62 9.36
N HIS A 839 7.81 20.74 8.34
CA HIS A 839 7.41 21.14 6.99
C HIS A 839 6.90 19.94 6.18
N LEU A 840 5.74 20.12 5.51
CA LEU A 840 5.17 19.10 4.63
C LEU A 840 6.11 18.68 3.50
N ALA A 841 6.98 19.58 3.05
CA ALA A 841 7.95 19.32 1.98
C ALA A 841 9.12 18.43 2.42
N THR A 842 9.27 18.06 3.68
CA THR A 842 10.36 17.21 4.17
C THR A 842 10.02 15.73 3.98
N ASP A 843 10.88 14.98 3.28
CA ASP A 843 10.74 13.52 3.10
C ASP A 843 11.47 12.74 4.19
N VAL A 844 12.65 13.22 4.60
CA VAL A 844 13.55 12.54 5.53
C VAL A 844 13.93 13.49 6.66
N GLY A 845 13.51 13.13 7.88
CA GLY A 845 13.85 13.84 9.11
C GLY A 845 15.25 13.48 9.66
N PRO A 846 15.59 13.94 10.86
CA PRO A 846 16.86 13.62 11.53
C PRO A 846 16.85 12.17 12.08
N VAL A 847 18.04 11.67 12.44
CA VAL A 847 18.15 10.56 13.38
C VAL A 847 17.98 11.05 14.81
N ILE A 848 17.57 10.17 15.72
CA ILE A 848 17.02 10.56 17.04
C ILE A 848 17.98 11.35 17.92
N ASP A 849 19.28 11.03 17.92
CA ASP A 849 20.27 11.67 18.78
C ASP A 849 21.69 11.61 18.19
N ALA A 850 22.64 12.24 18.89
CA ALA A 850 24.03 12.32 18.47
C ALA A 850 24.77 10.98 18.54
N GLU A 851 24.36 10.07 19.43
CA GLU A 851 24.96 8.73 19.55
C GLU A 851 24.61 7.88 18.32
N ALA A 852 23.32 7.87 17.95
CA ALA A 852 22.85 7.24 16.72
C ALA A 852 23.57 7.84 15.50
N GLN A 853 23.66 9.17 15.41
CA GLN A 853 24.36 9.85 14.32
C GLN A 853 25.83 9.41 14.24
N ALA A 854 26.56 9.41 15.36
CA ALA A 854 27.98 9.03 15.39
C ALA A 854 28.18 7.56 15.00
N GLY A 855 27.35 6.65 15.52
CA GLY A 855 27.42 5.22 15.22
C GLY A 855 27.14 4.89 13.76
N ILE A 856 26.15 5.55 13.15
CA ILE A 856 25.82 5.38 11.73
C ILE A 856 26.90 6.02 10.85
N ARG A 857 27.36 7.23 11.18
CA ARG A 857 28.42 7.92 10.42
C ARG A 857 29.71 7.12 10.41
N SER A 858 30.13 6.58 11.56
CA SER A 858 31.32 5.73 11.64
C SER A 858 31.22 4.49 10.74
N TYR A 859 30.03 3.90 10.61
CA TYR A 859 29.80 2.76 9.72
C TYR A 859 29.92 3.17 8.23
N ILE A 860 29.33 4.32 7.87
CA ILE A 860 29.44 4.89 6.51
C ILE A 860 30.90 5.25 6.18
N ASP A 861 31.62 5.87 7.12
CA ASP A 861 33.02 6.26 6.93
C ASP A 861 33.94 5.05 6.69
N ALA A 862 33.72 3.96 7.44
CA ALA A 862 34.41 2.69 7.20
C ALA A 862 34.11 2.16 5.78
N ALA A 863 32.83 2.11 5.39
CA ALA A 863 32.44 1.70 4.04
C ALA A 863 33.02 2.60 2.94
N ARG A 864 33.15 3.89 3.19
CA ARG A 864 33.79 4.85 2.27
C ARG A 864 35.28 4.55 2.12
N SER A 865 35.98 4.25 3.22
CA SER A 865 37.39 3.87 3.17
C SER A 865 37.65 2.57 2.41
N GLU A 866 36.64 1.68 2.36
CA GLU A 866 36.65 0.41 1.63
C GLU A 866 36.16 0.55 0.18
N GLY A 867 35.76 1.75 -0.26
CA GLY A 867 35.26 2.00 -1.62
C GLY A 867 33.87 1.42 -1.91
N ARG A 868 33.06 1.16 -0.89
CA ARG A 868 31.73 0.52 -1.02
C ARG A 868 30.56 1.50 -1.24
N ILE A 869 30.79 2.81 -1.20
CA ILE A 869 29.73 3.81 -1.38
C ILE A 869 29.29 3.85 -2.85
N LEU A 870 28.02 3.54 -3.11
CA LEU A 870 27.42 3.66 -4.44
C LEU A 870 26.72 5.01 -4.64
N LYS A 871 26.05 5.52 -3.60
CA LYS A 871 25.35 6.81 -3.60
C LYS A 871 25.30 7.36 -2.18
N GLU A 872 25.50 8.66 -2.04
CA GLU A 872 25.34 9.38 -0.77
C GLU A 872 24.79 10.77 -1.08
N LEU A 873 23.71 11.17 -0.40
CA LEU A 873 23.13 12.51 -0.55
C LEU A 873 23.84 13.54 0.35
N ALA A 874 23.48 14.81 0.21
CA ALA A 874 23.89 15.84 1.15
C ALA A 874 22.95 15.85 2.38
N ALA A 875 23.52 15.91 3.58
CA ALA A 875 22.78 16.09 4.83
C ALA A 875 22.87 17.55 5.32
N PRO A 876 21.81 18.08 5.97
CA PRO A 876 21.88 19.36 6.68
C PRO A 876 23.02 19.40 7.72
N GLY A 877 23.65 20.56 7.87
CA GLY A 877 24.76 20.76 8.82
C GLY A 877 24.31 21.03 10.27
N GLN A 878 23.04 21.40 10.48
CA GLN A 878 22.43 21.61 11.80
C GLN A 878 21.52 20.42 12.13
N GLY A 879 21.49 20.01 13.41
CA GLY A 879 20.72 18.86 13.87
C GLY A 879 21.46 17.52 13.66
N THR A 880 20.83 16.44 14.08
CA THR A 880 21.38 15.08 14.01
C THR A 880 20.95 14.39 12.73
N PHE A 881 21.42 14.84 11.57
CA PHE A 881 21.10 14.22 10.27
C PHE A 881 22.16 13.21 9.80
N ILE A 882 21.70 12.16 9.11
CA ILE A 882 22.51 11.27 8.29
C ILE A 882 21.94 11.30 6.88
N ALA A 883 22.82 11.42 5.88
CA ALA A 883 22.41 11.37 4.49
C ALA A 883 21.92 9.97 4.10
N PRO A 884 20.80 9.84 3.37
CA PRO A 884 20.48 8.62 2.64
C PRO A 884 21.69 8.12 1.86
N THR A 885 22.13 6.91 2.20
CA THR A 885 23.37 6.31 1.70
C THR A 885 23.09 4.91 1.17
N VAL A 886 23.69 4.57 0.03
CA VAL A 886 23.64 3.24 -0.58
C VAL A 886 25.04 2.65 -0.64
N LEU A 887 25.19 1.43 -0.12
CA LEU A 887 26.43 0.67 -0.06
C LEU A 887 26.35 -0.58 -0.93
N SER A 888 27.45 -0.94 -1.59
CA SER A 888 27.61 -2.26 -2.22
C SER A 888 28.02 -3.30 -1.19
N VAL A 889 27.39 -4.48 -1.26
CA VAL A 889 27.75 -5.70 -0.51
C VAL A 889 27.65 -6.91 -1.43
N GLY A 890 28.36 -8.00 -1.12
CA GLY A 890 28.20 -9.28 -1.81
C GLY A 890 26.90 -10.01 -1.41
N GLY A 891 26.37 -9.70 -0.24
CA GLY A 891 25.09 -10.18 0.25
C GLY A 891 24.87 -9.81 1.70
N ILE A 892 23.74 -10.23 2.27
CA ILE A 892 23.36 -9.99 3.66
C ILE A 892 24.36 -10.58 4.67
N ALA A 893 25.13 -11.61 4.28
CA ALA A 893 26.18 -12.20 5.09
C ALA A 893 27.35 -11.24 5.40
N ASP A 894 27.55 -10.22 4.57
CA ASP A 894 28.57 -9.18 4.80
C ASP A 894 28.13 -8.16 5.87
N MET A 895 26.90 -8.24 6.36
CA MET A 895 26.31 -7.31 7.31
C MET A 895 26.32 -7.92 8.72
N PRO A 896 27.30 -7.58 9.58
CA PRO A 896 27.47 -8.25 10.87
C PRO A 896 26.41 -7.87 11.90
N ARG A 897 25.67 -6.78 11.67
CA ARG A 897 24.65 -6.24 12.58
C ARG A 897 23.69 -5.31 11.84
N GLU A 898 22.55 -5.03 12.47
CA GLU A 898 21.62 -3.99 12.01
C GLU A 898 22.25 -2.59 12.10
N ILE A 899 22.02 -1.79 11.06
CA ILE A 899 22.33 -0.36 11.03
C ILE A 899 21.00 0.41 11.03
N PHE A 900 20.68 1.02 12.17
CA PHE A 900 19.39 1.66 12.41
C PHE A 900 19.35 3.11 11.91
N GLY A 901 19.47 3.29 10.59
CA GLY A 901 19.50 4.60 9.94
C GLY A 901 19.21 4.52 8.43
N PRO A 902 19.33 5.64 7.69
CA PRO A 902 18.97 5.70 6.28
C PRO A 902 20.10 5.14 5.39
N VAL A 903 20.48 3.87 5.63
CA VAL A 903 21.57 3.17 4.94
C VAL A 903 21.02 1.90 4.28
N LEU A 904 21.00 1.90 2.95
CA LEU A 904 20.59 0.76 2.13
C LEU A 904 21.84 0.01 1.64
N HIS A 905 21.82 -1.31 1.70
CA HIS A 905 22.86 -2.16 1.12
C HIS A 905 22.29 -2.82 -0.14
N ILE A 906 23.05 -2.88 -1.23
CA ILE A 906 22.65 -3.52 -2.48
C ILE A 906 23.59 -4.68 -2.78
N ALA A 907 22.99 -5.85 -3.03
CA ALA A 907 23.60 -7.03 -3.61
C ALA A 907 22.89 -7.40 -4.92
N THR A 908 23.61 -8.09 -5.80
CA THR A 908 23.04 -8.64 -7.03
C THR A 908 23.04 -10.17 -7.00
N PHE A 909 22.12 -10.78 -7.74
CA PHE A 909 22.05 -12.24 -7.87
C PHE A 909 21.65 -12.65 -9.29
N LYS A 910 22.08 -13.83 -9.73
CA LYS A 910 21.61 -14.45 -10.98
C LYS A 910 20.27 -15.13 -10.76
N ALA A 911 19.42 -15.21 -11.78
CA ALA A 911 18.10 -15.84 -11.70
C ALA A 911 18.12 -17.22 -11.00
N GLN A 912 19.11 -18.07 -11.30
CA GLN A 912 19.25 -19.43 -10.74
C GLN A 912 19.66 -19.45 -9.26
N GLN A 913 20.11 -18.32 -8.71
CA GLN A 913 20.61 -18.20 -7.33
C GLN A 913 19.52 -17.72 -6.36
N ILE A 914 18.29 -17.55 -6.82
CA ILE A 914 17.20 -17.01 -5.99
C ILE A 914 16.99 -17.81 -4.70
N ASP A 915 17.05 -19.14 -4.77
CA ASP A 915 16.90 -20.00 -3.59
C ASP A 915 18.09 -19.85 -2.63
N ALA A 916 19.31 -19.72 -3.15
CA ALA A 916 20.50 -19.46 -2.33
C ALA A 916 20.44 -18.10 -1.62
N VAL A 917 19.81 -17.09 -2.24
CA VAL A 917 19.54 -15.79 -1.58
C VAL A 917 18.56 -15.96 -0.42
N VAL A 918 17.47 -16.72 -0.62
CA VAL A 918 16.50 -17.02 0.44
C VAL A 918 17.16 -17.77 1.60
N GLU A 919 18.00 -18.77 1.29
CA GLU A 919 18.78 -19.50 2.30
C GLU A 919 19.73 -18.58 3.08
N ALA A 920 20.44 -17.68 2.41
CA ALA A 920 21.35 -16.72 3.05
C ALA A 920 20.60 -15.75 3.98
N ILE A 921 19.40 -15.31 3.60
CA ILE A 921 18.54 -14.45 4.42
C ILE A 921 18.09 -15.19 5.69
N ASN A 922 17.57 -16.41 5.54
CA ASN A 922 17.16 -17.24 6.67
C ASN A 922 18.34 -17.56 7.61
N ALA A 923 19.54 -17.75 7.07
CA ALA A 923 20.75 -18.05 7.83
C ALA A 923 21.22 -16.92 8.77
N THR A 924 20.74 -15.68 8.57
CA THR A 924 21.03 -14.57 9.49
C THR A 924 20.46 -14.80 10.89
N GLY A 925 19.46 -15.67 11.02
CA GLY A 925 18.72 -15.92 12.26
C GLY A 925 17.72 -14.82 12.63
N TYR A 926 17.70 -13.70 11.90
CA TYR A 926 16.62 -12.71 11.97
C TYR A 926 15.42 -13.16 11.11
N GLY A 927 14.25 -12.60 11.39
CA GLY A 927 13.01 -13.03 10.77
C GLY A 927 11.87 -12.03 10.94
N LEU A 928 12.11 -10.74 10.68
CA LEU A 928 11.12 -9.67 10.91
C LEU A 928 10.30 -9.33 9.67
N THR A 929 10.86 -8.57 8.71
CA THR A 929 10.18 -8.25 7.45
C THR A 929 10.97 -8.70 6.21
N PHE A 930 10.23 -9.10 5.18
CA PHE A 930 10.77 -9.38 3.85
C PHE A 930 9.88 -8.79 2.75
N GLY A 931 10.50 -8.15 1.76
CA GLY A 931 9.84 -7.64 0.56
C GLY A 931 10.14 -8.49 -0.67
N LEU A 932 9.15 -8.68 -1.55
CA LEU A 932 9.32 -9.35 -2.83
C LEU A 932 8.62 -8.56 -3.94
N HIS A 933 9.34 -8.21 -5.00
CA HIS A 933 8.74 -7.75 -6.24
C HIS A 933 8.90 -8.82 -7.31
N SER A 934 7.78 -9.42 -7.72
CA SER A 934 7.68 -10.46 -8.76
C SER A 934 6.26 -10.58 -9.30
N ARG A 935 6.12 -11.01 -10.56
CA ARG A 935 4.85 -11.29 -11.26
C ARG A 935 4.56 -12.78 -11.45
N ILE A 936 5.43 -13.64 -10.96
CA ILE A 936 5.33 -15.10 -11.13
C ILE A 936 4.76 -15.68 -9.83
N ASP A 937 3.53 -16.19 -9.87
CA ASP A 937 2.78 -16.56 -8.66
C ASP A 937 3.40 -17.80 -7.99
N ASP A 938 3.81 -18.80 -8.78
CA ASP A 938 4.51 -19.99 -8.32
C ASP A 938 5.84 -19.65 -7.65
N ARG A 939 6.54 -18.63 -8.15
CA ARG A 939 7.79 -18.13 -7.55
C ARG A 939 7.50 -17.44 -6.22
N VAL A 940 6.48 -16.58 -6.17
CA VAL A 940 6.04 -15.94 -4.94
C VAL A 940 5.70 -16.99 -3.89
N GLN A 941 4.88 -17.98 -4.25
CA GLN A 941 4.45 -19.04 -3.34
C GLN A 941 5.66 -19.87 -2.83
N ARG A 942 6.54 -20.33 -3.73
CA ARG A 942 7.74 -21.09 -3.37
C ARG A 942 8.67 -20.33 -2.43
N ILE A 943 8.91 -19.05 -2.69
CA ILE A 943 9.75 -18.19 -1.84
C ILE A 943 9.09 -18.01 -0.48
N VAL A 944 7.80 -17.69 -0.44
CA VAL A 944 7.05 -17.52 0.81
C VAL A 944 7.07 -18.79 1.66
N ASP A 945 6.89 -19.96 1.06
CA ASP A 945 6.91 -21.24 1.75
C ASP A 945 8.29 -21.59 2.33
N GLY A 946 9.36 -21.16 1.65
CA GLY A 946 10.75 -21.33 2.10
C GLY A 946 11.25 -20.26 3.08
N LEU A 947 10.53 -19.14 3.27
CA LEU A 947 10.97 -18.02 4.09
C LEU A 947 10.65 -18.20 5.57
N HIS A 948 11.61 -17.84 6.41
CA HIS A 948 11.50 -17.83 7.87
C HIS A 948 11.32 -16.40 8.38
N MET A 949 10.21 -15.78 7.98
CA MET A 949 9.92 -14.36 8.20
C MET A 949 8.57 -14.15 8.85
N GLY A 950 8.52 -13.26 9.84
CA GLY A 950 7.28 -12.88 10.51
C GLY A 950 6.31 -12.16 9.59
N ASN A 951 6.77 -11.22 8.77
CA ASN A 951 5.92 -10.42 7.88
C ASN A 951 6.52 -10.35 6.46
N THR A 952 5.78 -10.85 5.48
CA THR A 952 6.19 -10.85 4.07
C THR A 952 5.27 -9.96 3.24
N TYR A 953 5.86 -9.12 2.40
CA TYR A 953 5.16 -8.13 1.58
C TYR A 953 5.48 -8.32 0.10
N VAL A 954 4.46 -8.53 -0.73
CA VAL A 954 4.62 -8.80 -2.17
C VAL A 954 4.07 -7.63 -2.98
N ASN A 955 4.90 -7.11 -3.89
CA ASN A 955 4.63 -5.99 -4.80
C ASN A 955 4.17 -4.70 -4.13
N ARG A 956 4.70 -4.44 -2.93
CA ARG A 956 4.49 -3.21 -2.14
C ARG A 956 5.69 -2.96 -1.23
N ASN A 957 5.72 -1.79 -0.59
CA ASN A 957 6.66 -1.53 0.49
C ASN A 957 6.44 -2.49 1.68
N GLN A 958 7.48 -2.64 2.51
CA GLN A 958 7.49 -3.57 3.66
C GLN A 958 7.35 -2.88 5.02
N ILE A 959 6.81 -1.66 5.05
CA ILE A 959 6.66 -0.85 6.27
C ILE A 959 5.19 -0.53 6.54
N GLY A 960 4.88 -0.05 7.75
CA GLY A 960 3.53 0.42 8.10
C GLY A 960 2.50 -0.71 8.22
N ALA A 961 2.86 -1.78 8.92
CA ALA A 961 1.93 -2.87 9.24
C ALA A 961 0.70 -2.33 10.01
N VAL A 962 -0.51 -2.72 9.58
CA VAL A 962 -1.77 -2.23 10.15
C VAL A 962 -2.30 -3.23 11.18
N VAL A 963 -2.57 -2.75 12.39
CA VAL A 963 -3.09 -3.53 13.52
C VAL A 963 -4.38 -4.29 13.12
N GLY A 964 -4.40 -5.60 13.36
CA GLY A 964 -5.53 -6.48 13.03
C GLY A 964 -5.66 -6.87 11.56
N SER A 965 -4.81 -6.33 10.68
CA SER A 965 -4.76 -6.66 9.24
C SER A 965 -3.44 -7.31 8.87
N GLN A 966 -2.32 -6.71 9.32
CA GLN A 966 -0.99 -7.28 9.25
C GLN A 966 -0.38 -7.34 10.67
N PRO A 967 -0.82 -8.29 11.53
CA PRO A 967 -0.19 -8.54 12.81
C PRO A 967 1.34 -8.52 12.68
N PHE A 968 2.01 -7.78 13.55
CA PHE A 968 3.42 -7.44 13.38
C PHE A 968 4.28 -8.09 14.45
N GLY A 969 5.38 -8.70 14.03
CA GLY A 969 6.35 -9.33 14.93
C GLY A 969 7.16 -10.39 14.20
N GLY A 970 8.37 -10.65 14.68
CA GLY A 970 9.32 -11.53 14.00
C GLY A 970 9.45 -12.91 14.62
N GLU A 971 10.35 -13.71 14.04
CA GLU A 971 10.81 -14.98 14.60
C GLU A 971 12.34 -14.99 14.80
N GLY A 972 12.85 -16.00 15.50
CA GLY A 972 14.29 -16.15 15.76
C GLY A 972 14.86 -15.00 16.60
N LEU A 973 15.88 -14.31 16.08
CA LEU A 973 16.51 -13.15 16.71
C LEU A 973 15.62 -11.92 16.72
N SER A 974 14.58 -11.86 15.87
CA SER A 974 13.72 -10.70 15.71
C SER A 974 12.62 -10.62 16.76
N GLY A 975 12.26 -11.72 17.42
CA GLY A 975 11.33 -11.63 18.54
C GLY A 975 10.89 -12.98 19.09
N THR A 976 10.24 -12.91 20.26
CA THR A 976 9.62 -14.08 20.90
C THR A 976 8.23 -14.36 20.33
N GLY A 977 7.53 -13.33 19.85
CA GLY A 977 6.08 -13.33 19.70
C GLY A 977 5.36 -13.39 21.07
N PRO A 978 4.02 -13.41 21.06
CA PRO A 978 3.14 -13.37 19.89
C PRO A 978 3.14 -12.01 19.20
N LYS A 979 2.61 -11.92 17.97
CA LYS A 979 2.60 -10.68 17.19
C LYS A 979 1.75 -9.59 17.84
N ALA A 980 2.29 -8.38 17.91
CA ALA A 980 1.52 -7.20 18.27
C ALA A 980 0.41 -6.95 17.24
N GLY A 981 -0.78 -6.61 17.71
CA GLY A 981 -1.95 -6.37 16.87
C GLY A 981 -2.50 -7.65 16.23
N GLY A 982 -2.06 -8.81 16.71
CA GLY A 982 -2.51 -10.13 16.32
C GLY A 982 -3.47 -10.78 17.33
N PRO A 983 -4.17 -11.83 16.91
CA PRO A 983 -5.19 -12.49 17.71
C PRO A 983 -4.62 -13.21 18.95
N HIS A 984 -3.33 -13.54 18.95
CA HIS A 984 -2.69 -14.31 20.01
C HIS A 984 -1.98 -13.43 21.06
N TYR A 985 -1.92 -12.12 20.88
CA TYR A 985 -1.17 -11.21 21.76
C TYR A 985 -1.73 -11.16 23.19
N LEU A 986 -3.04 -10.93 23.33
CA LEU A 986 -3.67 -10.73 24.64
C LEU A 986 -3.57 -11.96 25.55
N GLY A 987 -3.56 -13.16 24.98
CA GLY A 987 -3.46 -14.42 25.74
C GLY A 987 -2.19 -14.47 26.59
N ARG A 988 -1.07 -13.93 26.10
CA ARG A 988 0.22 -13.91 26.81
C ARG A 988 0.22 -13.03 28.06
N PHE A 989 -0.73 -12.10 28.18
CA PHE A 989 -0.93 -11.22 29.34
C PHE A 989 -1.85 -11.84 30.40
N THR A 990 -2.31 -13.08 30.20
CA THR A 990 -3.14 -13.82 31.15
C THR A 990 -2.35 -14.94 31.84
N ILE A 991 -2.94 -15.55 32.87
CA ILE A 991 -2.38 -16.73 33.53
C ILE A 991 -3.42 -17.85 33.56
N ALA A 992 -3.06 -19.01 33.02
CA ALA A 992 -3.83 -20.23 33.15
C ALA A 992 -3.33 -21.05 34.36
N PRO A 993 -4.21 -21.78 35.06
CA PRO A 993 -3.80 -22.61 36.18
C PRO A 993 -2.90 -23.77 35.72
N THR A 994 -1.83 -24.04 36.46
CA THR A 994 -0.98 -25.23 36.30
C THR A 994 -1.33 -26.27 37.35
N PRO A 995 -1.47 -27.56 37.00
CA PRO A 995 -1.70 -28.62 37.99
C PRO A 995 -0.57 -28.70 39.03
N GLU A 996 -0.91 -28.97 40.30
CA GLU A 996 0.09 -29.32 41.32
C GLU A 996 0.55 -30.77 41.08
N ALA A 997 1.86 -30.96 40.85
CA ALA A 997 2.45 -32.28 40.61
C ALA A 997 3.53 -32.61 41.63
N ALA A 998 3.49 -33.83 42.19
CA ALA A 998 4.48 -34.32 43.14
C ALA A 998 5.74 -34.84 42.43
N PRO A 999 6.95 -34.59 42.98
CA PRO A 999 8.21 -35.13 42.48
C PRO A 999 8.20 -36.66 42.30
N SER A 1000 8.72 -37.18 41.19
CA SER A 1000 8.98 -38.63 41.00
C SER A 1000 10.41 -38.91 40.51
N ASP A 1001 10.94 -40.10 40.80
CA ASP A 1001 12.32 -40.54 40.44
C ASP A 1001 12.54 -40.83 38.93
N ALA A 1002 11.70 -40.29 38.05
CA ALA A 1002 11.82 -40.51 36.62
C ALA A 1002 12.98 -39.68 36.06
N THR A 1003 13.96 -40.33 35.43
CA THR A 1003 15.12 -39.66 34.83
C THR A 1003 15.20 -39.95 33.33
N THR A 1004 15.64 -38.96 32.57
CA THR A 1004 15.92 -39.05 31.13
C THR A 1004 17.36 -38.60 30.88
N THR A 1005 18.04 -39.22 29.90
CA THR A 1005 19.41 -38.83 29.55
C THR A 1005 19.41 -37.78 28.44
N VAL A 1006 20.43 -36.92 28.43
CA VAL A 1006 20.63 -35.92 27.36
C VAL A 1006 20.67 -36.56 25.97
N LYS A 1007 21.23 -37.77 25.87
CA LYS A 1007 21.32 -38.52 24.61
C LYS A 1007 19.93 -38.92 24.11
N ASP A 1008 19.06 -39.41 24.98
CA ASP A 1008 17.70 -39.82 24.61
C ASP A 1008 16.87 -38.62 24.13
N ILE A 1009 16.99 -37.49 24.83
CA ILE A 1009 16.30 -36.25 24.44
C ILE A 1009 16.83 -35.70 23.12
N ALA A 1010 18.15 -35.70 22.92
CA ALA A 1010 18.74 -35.28 21.64
C ALA A 1010 18.27 -36.15 20.47
N MET A 1011 18.15 -37.47 20.68
CA MET A 1011 17.58 -38.39 19.68
C MET A 1011 16.10 -38.11 19.42
N ALA A 1012 15.31 -37.81 20.44
CA ALA A 1012 13.89 -37.47 20.29
C ALA A 1012 13.68 -36.14 19.56
N LEU A 1013 14.49 -35.12 19.84
CA LEU A 1013 14.45 -33.82 19.15
C LEU A 1013 14.91 -33.91 17.69
N ALA A 1014 15.85 -34.82 17.38
CA ALA A 1014 16.29 -35.07 16.01
C ALA A 1014 15.33 -35.97 15.21
N ALA A 1015 14.37 -36.63 15.88
CA ALA A 1015 13.40 -37.49 15.20
C ALA A 1015 12.43 -36.65 14.35
N PRO A 1016 12.03 -37.13 13.16
CA PRO A 1016 11.03 -36.47 12.33
C PRO A 1016 9.74 -36.26 13.12
N GLN A 1017 9.28 -35.02 13.20
CA GLN A 1017 8.01 -34.70 13.84
C GLN A 1017 6.85 -35.01 12.87
N PRO A 1018 5.67 -35.38 13.37
CA PRO A 1018 4.49 -35.53 12.53
C PRO A 1018 4.24 -34.22 11.76
N ALA A 1019 3.97 -34.31 10.45
CA ALA A 1019 3.61 -33.12 9.69
C ALA A 1019 2.27 -32.58 10.20
N LEU A 1020 2.26 -31.36 10.71
CA LEU A 1020 1.05 -30.62 11.04
C LEU A 1020 0.83 -29.57 9.95
N ALA A 1021 -0.35 -29.61 9.35
CA ALA A 1021 -0.71 -28.63 8.32
C ALA A 1021 -0.80 -27.24 8.93
N PRO A 1022 -0.25 -26.20 8.26
CA PRO A 1022 -0.40 -24.83 8.72
C PRO A 1022 -1.87 -24.42 8.70
N VAL A 1023 -2.28 -23.61 9.67
CA VAL A 1023 -3.62 -22.99 9.68
C VAL A 1023 -3.52 -21.62 9.04
N VAL A 1024 -4.28 -21.39 7.98
CA VAL A 1024 -4.31 -20.10 7.26
C VAL A 1024 -5.61 -19.38 7.58
N CYS A 1025 -5.52 -18.09 7.91
CA CYS A 1025 -6.65 -17.22 8.19
C CYS A 1025 -6.54 -15.95 7.35
N ASP A 1026 -7.58 -15.63 6.59
CA ASP A 1026 -7.70 -14.33 5.94
C ASP A 1026 -8.03 -13.26 6.97
N LEU A 1027 -7.32 -12.14 6.90
CA LEU A 1027 -7.51 -10.97 7.75
C LEU A 1027 -8.16 -9.84 6.95
N PRO A 1028 -9.03 -9.04 7.60
CA PRO A 1028 -9.64 -7.89 6.93
C PRO A 1028 -8.56 -6.88 6.53
N GLY A 1029 -8.80 -6.11 5.47
CA GLY A 1029 -7.87 -5.11 4.98
C GLY A 1029 -8.52 -4.23 3.92
N PRO A 1030 -7.80 -3.22 3.41
CA PRO A 1030 -8.27 -2.42 2.30
C PRO A 1030 -8.45 -3.29 1.06
N THR A 1031 -9.35 -2.86 0.19
CA THR A 1031 -9.53 -3.47 -1.12
C THR A 1031 -8.24 -3.41 -1.93
N GLY A 1032 -7.96 -4.46 -2.70
CA GLY A 1032 -6.74 -4.53 -3.50
C GLY A 1032 -5.51 -4.99 -2.72
N GLU A 1033 -5.74 -5.62 -1.57
CA GLU A 1033 -4.73 -6.31 -0.78
C GLU A 1033 -5.29 -7.66 -0.31
N SER A 1034 -4.45 -8.70 -0.36
CA SER A 1034 -4.70 -9.96 0.34
C SER A 1034 -3.84 -9.98 1.60
N ASN A 1035 -4.46 -10.26 2.75
CA ASN A 1035 -3.80 -10.31 4.04
C ASN A 1035 -4.06 -11.67 4.69
N ARG A 1036 -3.02 -12.49 4.79
CA ARG A 1036 -3.12 -13.87 5.28
C ARG A 1036 -2.21 -14.07 6.49
N LEU A 1037 -2.77 -14.62 7.56
CA LEU A 1037 -2.02 -15.06 8.73
C LEU A 1037 -1.92 -16.58 8.70
N MET A 1038 -0.70 -17.09 8.73
CA MET A 1038 -0.40 -18.52 8.79
C MET A 1038 0.14 -18.86 10.18
N LEU A 1039 -0.42 -19.90 10.80
CA LEU A 1039 0.10 -20.51 12.02
C LEU A 1039 0.88 -21.76 11.63
N THR A 1040 2.20 -21.72 11.86
CA THR A 1040 3.10 -22.85 11.61
C THR A 1040 3.59 -23.44 12.94
N PRO A 1041 3.70 -24.76 13.10
CA PRO A 1041 4.20 -25.34 14.34
C PRO A 1041 5.64 -24.90 14.66
N ARG A 1042 5.91 -24.58 15.92
CA ARG A 1042 7.28 -24.36 16.42
C ARG A 1042 8.00 -25.69 16.57
N ALA A 1043 9.33 -25.61 16.70
CA ALA A 1043 10.15 -26.72 17.19
C ALA A 1043 9.58 -27.24 18.53
N PRO A 1044 9.76 -28.54 18.86
CA PRO A 1044 9.14 -29.13 20.05
C PRO A 1044 9.38 -28.36 21.35
N LEU A 1045 8.38 -28.39 22.24
CA LEU A 1045 8.53 -27.95 23.62
C LEU A 1045 9.00 -29.14 24.48
N LEU A 1046 9.97 -28.89 25.36
CA LEU A 1046 10.43 -29.89 26.33
C LEU A 1046 9.49 -29.92 27.54
N CYS A 1047 8.89 -31.06 27.83
CA CYS A 1047 8.00 -31.23 28.98
C CYS A 1047 8.81 -31.76 30.17
N LEU A 1048 9.27 -30.86 31.04
CA LEU A 1048 10.21 -31.15 32.13
C LEU A 1048 9.55 -31.57 33.43
N GLY A 1049 8.20 -31.54 33.52
CA GLY A 1049 7.41 -31.61 34.76
C GLY A 1049 7.96 -32.59 35.80
N PRO A 1050 7.73 -32.34 37.12
CA PRO A 1050 8.48 -32.94 38.23
C PRO A 1050 8.18 -34.45 38.41
N GLY A 1051 8.44 -35.27 37.40
CA GLY A 1051 8.01 -36.64 37.30
C GLY A 1051 7.33 -36.96 35.97
N ARG A 1052 7.20 -38.25 35.68
CA ARG A 1052 6.75 -38.74 34.37
C ARG A 1052 5.30 -38.35 34.05
N GLU A 1053 4.42 -38.36 35.04
CA GLU A 1053 2.99 -38.06 34.85
C GLU A 1053 2.77 -36.59 34.44
N ALA A 1054 3.39 -35.66 35.17
CA ALA A 1054 3.35 -34.24 34.83
C ALA A 1054 3.93 -33.95 33.43
N ALA A 1055 5.04 -34.61 33.06
CA ALA A 1055 5.62 -34.47 31.72
C ALA A 1055 4.65 -34.97 30.62
N LEU A 1056 3.90 -36.04 30.87
CA LEU A 1056 2.88 -36.56 29.93
C LEU A 1056 1.69 -35.60 29.80
N GLU A 1057 1.22 -35.02 30.89
CA GLU A 1057 0.13 -34.03 30.87
C GLU A 1057 0.54 -32.74 30.18
N GLN A 1058 1.75 -32.25 30.46
CA GLN A 1058 2.36 -31.14 29.73
C GLN A 1058 2.40 -31.42 28.22
N ALA A 1059 2.84 -32.62 27.84
CA ALA A 1059 2.89 -33.02 26.44
C ALA A 1059 1.50 -33.14 25.80
N ALA A 1060 0.50 -33.61 26.55
CA ALA A 1060 -0.89 -33.64 26.11
C ALA A 1060 -1.43 -32.22 25.84
N GLU A 1061 -1.12 -31.25 26.71
CA GLU A 1061 -1.55 -29.86 26.54
C GLU A 1061 -0.89 -29.19 25.33
N VAL A 1062 0.42 -29.41 25.15
CA VAL A 1062 1.14 -28.92 23.95
C VAL A 1062 0.52 -29.49 22.67
N ARG A 1063 0.22 -30.80 22.64
CA ARG A 1063 -0.43 -31.44 21.49
C ARG A 1063 -1.85 -30.95 21.26
N ARG A 1064 -2.61 -30.66 22.34
CA ARG A 1064 -3.97 -30.10 22.27
C ARG A 1064 -3.99 -28.73 21.60
N LEU A 1065 -2.95 -27.92 21.81
CA LEU A 1065 -2.78 -26.61 21.17
C LEU A 1065 -2.24 -26.71 19.72
N GLY A 1066 -1.96 -27.93 19.22
CA GLY A 1066 -1.40 -28.14 17.89
C GLY A 1066 0.13 -28.04 17.83
N GLY A 1067 0.82 -28.25 18.95
CA GLY A 1067 2.28 -28.22 19.05
C GLY A 1067 2.95 -29.59 19.07
N HIS A 1068 4.27 -29.57 18.94
CA HIS A 1068 5.12 -30.74 19.17
C HIS A 1068 5.66 -30.74 20.60
N ALA A 1069 5.70 -31.90 21.24
CA ALA A 1069 6.14 -32.04 22.61
C ALA A 1069 7.07 -33.25 22.75
N VAL A 1070 8.13 -33.09 23.55
CA VAL A 1070 9.06 -34.16 23.93
C VAL A 1070 9.07 -34.27 25.45
N GLU A 1071 8.68 -35.44 25.97
CA GLU A 1071 8.73 -35.70 27.41
C GLU A 1071 10.18 -35.82 27.90
N ALA A 1072 10.55 -35.03 28.91
CA ALA A 1072 11.91 -34.98 29.45
C ALA A 1072 11.94 -34.90 31.00
N PRO A 1073 11.25 -35.79 31.73
CA PRO A 1073 11.26 -35.77 33.19
C PRO A 1073 12.68 -36.04 33.74
N GLY A 1074 13.06 -35.28 34.77
CA GLY A 1074 14.35 -35.44 35.46
C GLY A 1074 15.58 -35.04 34.64
N LEU A 1075 15.40 -34.33 33.52
CA LEU A 1075 16.52 -33.79 32.73
C LEU A 1075 17.29 -32.74 33.54
N ALA A 1076 18.62 -32.86 33.61
CA ALA A 1076 19.44 -31.89 34.34
C ALA A 1076 19.35 -30.48 33.72
N PRO A 1077 19.23 -29.39 34.51
CA PRO A 1077 19.10 -28.03 33.98
C PRO A 1077 20.21 -27.61 33.01
N GLU A 1078 21.45 -28.03 33.24
CA GLU A 1078 22.62 -27.71 32.42
C GLU A 1078 22.49 -28.24 30.99
N ALA A 1079 21.68 -29.29 30.78
CA ALA A 1079 21.40 -29.83 29.44
C ALA A 1079 20.71 -28.80 28.55
N LEU A 1080 19.86 -27.93 29.11
CA LEU A 1080 19.15 -26.91 28.34
C LEU A 1080 20.07 -25.84 27.75
N ALA A 1081 21.30 -25.70 28.24
CA ALA A 1081 22.29 -24.78 27.66
C ALA A 1081 22.89 -25.31 26.35
N THR A 1082 22.91 -26.63 26.16
CA THR A 1082 23.62 -27.30 25.05
C THR A 1082 22.72 -28.06 24.09
N LEU A 1083 21.49 -28.40 24.48
CA LEU A 1083 20.53 -29.01 23.57
C LEU A 1083 20.09 -28.04 22.45
N HIS A 1084 19.70 -28.59 21.31
CA HIS A 1084 19.21 -27.85 20.14
C HIS A 1084 17.92 -28.49 19.61
N GLY A 1085 17.17 -27.77 18.76
CA GLY A 1085 15.97 -28.31 18.13
C GLY A 1085 14.70 -28.21 18.98
N PHE A 1086 14.65 -27.33 19.97
CA PHE A 1086 13.46 -27.07 20.79
C PHE A 1086 13.15 -25.56 20.88
N SER A 1087 11.90 -25.20 21.15
CA SER A 1087 11.44 -23.79 21.17
C SER A 1087 11.16 -23.22 22.56
N GLY A 1088 11.25 -24.05 23.60
CA GLY A 1088 10.99 -23.68 25.00
C GLY A 1088 10.84 -24.94 25.85
N ALA A 1089 10.60 -24.75 27.15
CA ALA A 1089 10.40 -25.85 28.08
C ALA A 1089 9.28 -25.56 29.08
N LEU A 1090 8.50 -26.58 29.46
CA LEU A 1090 7.42 -26.50 30.43
C LEU A 1090 7.88 -27.02 31.80
N TRP A 1091 7.52 -26.31 32.87
CA TRP A 1091 7.80 -26.70 34.25
C TRP A 1091 6.60 -26.41 35.17
N TRP A 1092 6.11 -27.44 35.85
CA TRP A 1092 4.98 -27.38 36.81
C TRP A 1092 5.41 -27.76 38.24
N GLY A 1093 6.71 -27.69 38.56
CA GLY A 1093 7.23 -27.95 39.90
C GLY A 1093 7.57 -26.67 40.66
N ASP A 1094 8.43 -26.79 41.67
CA ASP A 1094 8.79 -25.66 42.54
C ASP A 1094 9.64 -24.58 41.85
N THR A 1095 9.64 -23.39 42.44
CA THR A 1095 10.32 -22.20 41.91
C THR A 1095 11.84 -22.34 41.89
N ASP A 1096 12.46 -23.04 42.84
CA ASP A 1096 13.92 -23.12 42.93
C ASP A 1096 14.50 -24.01 41.83
N ALA A 1097 13.90 -25.18 41.61
CA ALA A 1097 14.22 -26.04 40.47
C ALA A 1097 13.91 -25.33 39.13
N GLY A 1098 12.76 -24.65 39.04
CA GLY A 1098 12.40 -23.84 37.87
C GLY A 1098 13.43 -22.75 37.55
N ARG A 1099 13.99 -22.10 38.58
CA ARG A 1099 15.01 -21.05 38.42
C ARG A 1099 16.29 -21.58 37.79
N ALA A 1100 16.72 -22.79 38.15
CA ALA A 1100 17.87 -23.43 37.52
C ALA A 1100 17.67 -23.64 36.00
N TYR A 1101 16.48 -24.12 35.59
CA TYR A 1101 16.13 -24.24 34.18
C TYR A 1101 16.07 -22.88 33.47
N ALA A 1102 15.45 -21.89 34.10
CA ALA A 1102 15.35 -20.54 33.53
C ALA A 1102 16.72 -19.90 33.30
N ARG A 1103 17.66 -20.03 34.25
CA ARG A 1103 19.05 -19.55 34.11
C ARG A 1103 19.78 -20.23 32.97
N SER A 1104 19.64 -21.56 32.87
CA SER A 1104 20.25 -22.34 31.79
C SER A 1104 19.76 -21.88 30.42
N LEU A 1105 18.43 -21.72 30.25
CA LEU A 1105 17.84 -21.17 29.02
C LEU A 1105 18.30 -19.74 28.72
N ALA A 1106 18.39 -18.87 29.74
CA ALA A 1106 18.81 -17.48 29.59
C ALA A 1106 20.32 -17.30 29.31
N SER A 1107 21.13 -18.33 29.54
CA SER A 1107 22.57 -18.32 29.22
C SER A 1107 22.87 -18.56 27.74
N ARG A 1108 21.87 -19.01 26.96
CA ARG A 1108 22.02 -19.34 25.55
C ARG A 1108 22.23 -18.08 24.71
N ALA A 1109 23.06 -18.22 23.67
CA ALA A 1109 23.10 -17.26 22.56
C ALA A 1109 21.98 -17.56 21.55
N GLY A 1110 21.59 -16.56 20.76
CA GLY A 1110 20.58 -16.72 19.69
C GLY A 1110 19.17 -16.29 20.12
N ALA A 1111 18.16 -17.01 19.64
CA ALA A 1111 16.75 -16.74 19.95
C ALA A 1111 16.44 -16.94 21.45
N ILE A 1112 15.53 -16.14 22.00
CA ILE A 1112 15.12 -16.23 23.40
C ILE A 1112 14.15 -17.40 23.57
N LEU A 1113 14.54 -18.40 24.38
CA LEU A 1113 13.70 -19.54 24.71
C LEU A 1113 13.05 -19.38 26.10
N PRO A 1114 11.71 -19.50 26.22
CA PRO A 1114 11.00 -19.35 27.48
C PRO A 1114 11.03 -20.64 28.32
N LEU A 1115 10.98 -20.46 29.64
CA LEU A 1115 10.45 -21.48 30.55
C LEU A 1115 8.97 -21.15 30.77
N ILE A 1116 8.11 -22.13 30.61
CA ILE A 1116 6.66 -21.97 30.49
C ILE A 1116 5.98 -22.69 31.67
N GLY A 1117 5.02 -22.02 32.30
CA GLY A 1117 4.07 -22.68 33.18
C GLY A 1117 3.00 -23.38 32.33
N ALA A 1118 1.88 -22.71 32.10
CA ALA A 1118 0.87 -23.16 31.15
C ALA A 1118 1.18 -22.62 29.73
N PRO A 1119 1.21 -23.48 28.68
CA PRO A 1119 1.43 -23.04 27.31
C PRO A 1119 0.18 -22.35 26.71
N ASP A 1120 0.40 -21.62 25.62
CA ASP A 1120 -0.65 -21.00 24.81
C ASP A 1120 -0.34 -21.20 23.32
N THR A 1121 -1.26 -20.82 22.42
CA THR A 1121 -1.08 -20.98 20.98
C THR A 1121 0.21 -20.30 20.47
N GLY A 1122 0.60 -19.15 21.02
CA GLY A 1122 1.81 -18.45 20.62
C GLY A 1122 3.11 -19.12 21.11
N HIS A 1123 3.04 -20.06 22.07
CA HIS A 1123 4.18 -20.88 22.48
C HIS A 1123 4.39 -22.09 21.57
N VAL A 1124 3.32 -22.61 20.95
CA VAL A 1124 3.38 -23.81 20.10
C VAL A 1124 3.39 -23.50 18.61
N SER A 1125 2.97 -22.30 18.22
CA SER A 1125 2.89 -21.86 16.83
C SER A 1125 3.65 -20.56 16.59
N LEU A 1126 4.27 -20.45 15.41
CA LEU A 1126 4.78 -19.24 14.82
C LEU A 1126 3.69 -18.61 13.96
N GLU A 1127 3.50 -17.32 14.14
CA GLU A 1127 2.64 -16.52 13.29
C GLU A 1127 3.48 -15.96 12.13
N ARG A 1128 3.10 -16.26 10.89
CA ARG A 1128 3.71 -15.69 9.68
C ARG A 1128 2.63 -14.97 8.87
N HIS A 1129 2.85 -13.70 8.59
CA HIS A 1129 1.91 -12.88 7.84
C HIS A 1129 2.38 -12.68 6.41
N LEU A 1130 1.45 -12.74 5.47
CA LEU A 1130 1.65 -12.46 4.06
C LEU A 1130 0.69 -11.37 3.60
N CYS A 1131 1.25 -10.27 3.09
CA CYS A 1131 0.53 -9.20 2.42
C CYS A 1131 0.85 -9.20 0.93
N ILE A 1132 -0.16 -9.33 0.07
CA ILE A 1132 0.01 -9.24 -1.39
C ILE A 1132 -0.77 -8.02 -1.90
N ASP A 1133 -0.08 -7.12 -2.60
CA ASP A 1133 -0.76 -6.11 -3.41
C ASP A 1133 -1.35 -6.74 -4.68
N THR A 1134 -2.65 -7.02 -4.65
CA THR A 1134 -3.36 -7.64 -5.79
C THR A 1134 -3.66 -6.64 -6.91
N THR A 1135 -3.33 -5.35 -6.72
CA THR A 1135 -3.48 -4.29 -7.72
C THR A 1135 -2.19 -3.93 -8.43
N ALA A 1136 -1.07 -4.58 -8.08
CA ALA A 1136 0.24 -4.26 -8.61
C ALA A 1136 0.26 -4.28 -10.15
N SER A 1137 -0.55 -5.12 -10.79
CA SER A 1137 -0.64 -5.23 -12.26
C SER A 1137 -1.33 -4.03 -12.93
N GLY A 1138 -1.86 -3.08 -12.16
CA GLY A 1138 -2.45 -1.83 -12.67
C GLY A 1138 -3.95 -1.68 -12.46
N GLY A 1139 -4.57 -2.55 -11.64
CA GLY A 1139 -5.94 -2.35 -11.13
C GLY A 1139 -6.54 -3.60 -10.46
N ASN A 1140 -7.81 -3.51 -10.05
CA ASN A 1140 -8.52 -4.49 -9.24
C ASN A 1140 -9.78 -5.05 -9.96
N ALA A 1141 -9.61 -6.14 -10.71
CA ALA A 1141 -10.72 -6.77 -11.42
C ALA A 1141 -11.82 -7.30 -10.48
N GLN A 1142 -11.45 -7.88 -9.33
CA GLN A 1142 -12.39 -8.42 -8.35
C GLN A 1142 -13.32 -7.34 -7.77
N LEU A 1143 -12.76 -6.17 -7.45
CA LEU A 1143 -13.53 -5.04 -6.95
C LEU A 1143 -14.55 -4.55 -7.99
N LEU A 1144 -14.13 -4.43 -9.24
CA LEU A 1144 -14.98 -3.98 -10.33
C LEU A 1144 -16.16 -4.93 -10.55
N ALA A 1145 -15.95 -6.25 -10.40
CA ALA A 1145 -17.02 -7.24 -10.44
C ALA A 1145 -17.97 -7.11 -9.23
N ALA A 1146 -17.43 -7.05 -8.01
CA ALA A 1146 -18.23 -6.97 -6.79
C ALA A 1146 -19.15 -5.74 -6.72
N VAL A 1147 -18.70 -4.59 -7.25
CA VAL A 1147 -19.51 -3.36 -7.30
C VAL A 1147 -20.52 -3.36 -8.45
N ALA A 1148 -20.31 -4.17 -9.50
CA ALA A 1148 -21.27 -4.32 -10.58
C ALA A 1148 -22.52 -5.10 -10.14
N ASP A 1149 -22.34 -6.08 -9.25
CA ASP A 1149 -23.40 -6.98 -8.79
C ASP A 1149 -24.27 -6.40 -7.63
N ALA A 1150 -23.78 -5.37 -6.94
CA ALA A 1150 -24.39 -4.73 -5.76
C ALA A 1150 -25.10 -3.40 -6.07
#